data_AF-A0A098G5F6-F1
#
_entry.id   AF-A0A098G5F6-F1
#
_cell.length_a   1.000
_cell.length_b   1.000
_cell.length_c   1.000
_cell.angle_alpha   90.00
_cell.angle_beta   90.00
_cell.angle_gamma   90.00
#
_symmetry.space_group_name_H-M   'P 1'
#
loop_
_entity.id
_entity.type
_entity.pdbx_description
1 polymer ?
#
loop_
_entity_poly.entity_id
_entity_poly.type
_entity_poly.pdbx_seq_one_letter_code
_entity_poly.pdbx_strand_id
1 'polypeptide(L)'
;MPDATFIANQLIVGYDLIPKEVQRKFECSESGLQFCQITESYSLFLAKLHSTSWFSNLFSSDPRDKEVLIQDELTRQRRELTLRIGEAEEYQKIVLHIMNALLTKEIDDFHLLTPVQQELVGETKFSKRLLNTLVVLDSQLEKIKNEQEQASFVSLLWNGSSQSDEQITRLKTERADAISLWKTEFLKEANMASLRKTIDEKKERARQQQLEQKRVALYEHIKQLGSFFPLLNYRKSPSEESIMQQILKKYSVANDDLVSDPHKVDEEELTDLLYYCIQQISQAEITFMDLDGFNKKHANEMAVEILNAFNGQNNLDLDKWLLEYESKLHEYILKQLQLINGKNWEMTPHTTQELVQSLSFLWKNPLTERANQFLGKMADAHAFIQATSFSTQNESSFLAILDLYNYGRHHEQISELRSILTSLLAPLQPLYDEYKDIALYEKNVYMKAFRSIIPILLTVGVIIAIFALTALLLTPLALPELAFTVVFIPALLIGLAVTTKYVSVKNDIYKSLREWYYGDSFEIPEFQVNQRMLSAFGEEKAQQVRNFYVDELKKCDVLEVAYSEKHAQGILSQEDIDLRKENIKRRYQLNLEWYDIHSNNDLNYRQAPVIVAERLQHCSDEEYKELQKIIKSESESIRQSVAEVTHDIKETITEHTKGARELVEEKGEAPTIKAHYRYGLFTPPQALKVKARVEELVNFNSELNFATG
;
A
#
# COMPACT_ATOMS: atom_id res chain seq x y z
N MET A 1 -33.63 -2.27 -76.07
CA MET A 1 -32.49 -2.91 -76.75
C MET A 1 -31.37 -3.05 -75.74
N PRO A 2 -30.64 -4.17 -75.70
CA PRO A 2 -29.48 -4.28 -74.81
C PRO A 2 -28.46 -3.19 -75.17
N ASP A 3 -27.81 -2.62 -74.15
CA ASP A 3 -26.76 -1.61 -74.31
C ASP A 3 -25.60 -2.20 -75.15
N ALA A 4 -25.14 -1.48 -76.17
CA ALA A 4 -24.02 -1.93 -77.02
C ALA A 4 -22.77 -2.24 -76.18
N THR A 5 -22.59 -1.51 -75.08
CA THR A 5 -21.51 -1.70 -74.10
C THR A 5 -21.63 -3.04 -73.37
N PHE A 6 -22.85 -3.46 -73.03
CA PHE A 6 -23.11 -4.73 -72.37
C PHE A 6 -22.78 -5.91 -73.30
N ILE A 7 -23.16 -5.81 -74.57
CA ILE A 7 -22.87 -6.84 -75.58
C ILE A 7 -21.36 -6.91 -75.86
N ALA A 8 -20.70 -5.76 -75.96
CA ALA A 8 -19.25 -5.67 -76.12
C ALA A 8 -18.52 -6.34 -74.94
N ASN A 9 -18.96 -6.11 -73.70
CA ASN A 9 -18.40 -6.74 -72.51
C ASN A 9 -18.67 -8.26 -72.46
N GLN A 10 -19.78 -8.72 -73.04
CA GLN A 10 -20.04 -10.15 -73.19
C GLN A 10 -19.14 -10.80 -74.24
N LEU A 11 -18.64 -10.08 -75.24
CA LEU A 11 -17.77 -10.65 -76.27
C LEU A 11 -16.28 -10.56 -75.89
N ILE A 12 -15.85 -9.44 -75.30
CA ILE A 12 -14.53 -9.25 -74.68
C ILE A 12 -14.76 -8.86 -73.22
N VAL A 13 -14.49 -9.76 -72.27
CA VAL A 13 -14.79 -9.49 -70.86
C VAL A 13 -13.83 -8.48 -70.26
N GLY A 14 -14.39 -7.53 -69.52
CA GLY A 14 -13.66 -6.41 -68.94
C GLY A 14 -13.42 -5.29 -69.94
N TYR A 15 -14.07 -5.32 -71.11
CA TYR A 15 -14.00 -4.24 -72.10
C TYR A 15 -14.53 -2.92 -71.53
N ASP A 16 -15.44 -2.98 -70.57
CA ASP A 16 -15.93 -1.82 -69.81
C ASP A 16 -14.92 -1.25 -68.80
N LEU A 17 -13.92 -2.03 -68.37
CA LEU A 17 -12.87 -1.61 -67.43
C LEU A 17 -11.84 -0.65 -68.06
N ILE A 18 -11.73 -0.64 -69.39
CA ILE A 18 -10.78 0.23 -70.10
C ILE A 18 -11.41 1.60 -70.43
N PRO A 19 -10.63 2.69 -70.45
CA PRO A 19 -11.16 4.03 -70.76
C PRO A 19 -11.82 4.11 -72.14
N LYS A 20 -12.90 4.89 -72.27
CA LYS A 20 -13.65 5.08 -73.53
C LYS A 20 -12.78 5.54 -74.71
N GLU A 21 -11.68 6.24 -74.44
CA GLU A 21 -10.72 6.66 -75.46
C GLU A 21 -9.97 5.47 -76.09
N VAL A 22 -9.63 4.47 -75.27
CA VAL A 22 -8.96 3.24 -75.70
C VAL A 22 -9.94 2.35 -76.46
N GLN A 23 -11.18 2.25 -75.98
CA GLN A 23 -12.28 1.55 -76.68
C GLN A 23 -12.49 2.12 -78.10
N ARG A 24 -12.66 3.45 -78.22
CA ARG A 24 -12.86 4.10 -79.53
C ARG A 24 -11.69 3.90 -80.49
N LYS A 25 -10.45 3.95 -79.99
CA LYS A 25 -9.26 3.69 -80.82
C LYS A 25 -9.25 2.26 -81.36
N PHE A 26 -9.64 1.29 -80.53
CA PHE A 26 -9.78 -0.08 -80.98
C PHE A 26 -10.91 -0.22 -81.99
N GLU A 27 -12.12 0.27 -81.70
CA GLU A 27 -13.29 0.20 -82.60
C GLU A 27 -13.03 0.77 -84.01
N CYS A 28 -12.13 1.75 -84.13
CA CYS A 28 -11.71 2.32 -85.42
C CYS A 28 -10.56 1.56 -86.12
N SER A 29 -9.97 0.54 -85.48
CA SER A 29 -8.94 -0.32 -86.07
C SER A 29 -9.55 -1.42 -86.96
N GLU A 30 -8.73 -2.06 -87.80
CA GLU A 30 -9.20 -3.15 -88.67
C GLU A 30 -9.81 -4.31 -87.87
N SER A 31 -9.16 -4.72 -86.78
CA SER A 31 -9.69 -5.73 -85.85
C SER A 31 -10.92 -5.26 -85.08
N GLY A 32 -10.97 -3.98 -84.70
CA GLY A 32 -12.11 -3.41 -84.01
C GLY A 32 -13.35 -3.29 -84.88
N LEU A 33 -13.20 -2.99 -86.17
CA LEU A 33 -14.33 -3.01 -87.12
C LEU A 33 -14.92 -4.42 -87.23
N GLN A 34 -14.10 -5.47 -87.24
CA GLN A 34 -14.56 -6.86 -87.20
C GLN A 34 -15.25 -7.20 -85.87
N PHE A 35 -14.73 -6.69 -84.75
CA PHE A 35 -15.37 -6.80 -83.43
C PHE A 35 -16.74 -6.09 -83.39
N CYS A 36 -16.85 -4.88 -83.91
CA CYS A 36 -18.10 -4.14 -84.02
C CYS A 36 -19.12 -4.89 -84.89
N GLN A 37 -18.70 -5.46 -86.03
CA GLN A 37 -19.56 -6.28 -86.89
C GLN A 37 -20.09 -7.53 -86.16
N ILE A 38 -19.25 -8.20 -85.37
CA ILE A 38 -19.67 -9.36 -84.55
C ILE A 38 -20.61 -8.92 -83.43
N THR A 39 -20.34 -7.78 -82.79
CA THR A 39 -21.20 -7.19 -81.75
C THR A 39 -22.57 -6.81 -82.31
N GLU A 40 -22.61 -6.19 -83.50
CA GLU A 40 -23.84 -5.88 -84.23
C GLU A 40 -24.58 -7.16 -84.65
N SER A 41 -23.89 -8.15 -85.20
CA SER A 41 -24.47 -9.45 -85.56
C SER A 41 -25.11 -10.15 -84.36
N TYR A 42 -24.42 -10.17 -83.22
CA TYR A 42 -24.92 -10.77 -81.99
C TYR A 42 -26.07 -9.95 -81.39
N SER A 43 -26.02 -8.62 -81.45
CA SER A 43 -27.14 -7.75 -81.04
C SER A 43 -28.40 -7.98 -81.87
N LEU A 44 -28.25 -8.18 -83.19
CA LEU A 44 -29.34 -8.49 -84.11
C LEU A 44 -29.90 -9.89 -83.83
N PHE A 45 -29.05 -10.86 -83.50
CA PHE A 45 -29.47 -12.19 -83.05
C PHE A 45 -30.32 -12.09 -81.79
N LEU A 46 -29.86 -11.38 -80.75
CA LEU A 46 -30.62 -11.17 -79.51
C LEU A 46 -31.94 -10.46 -79.78
N ALA A 47 -31.94 -9.39 -80.60
CA ALA A 47 -33.16 -8.68 -80.97
C ALA A 47 -34.15 -9.59 -81.72
N LYS A 48 -33.68 -10.46 -82.60
CA LYS A 48 -34.50 -11.42 -83.34
C LYS A 48 -35.12 -12.47 -82.41
N LEU A 49 -34.35 -12.96 -81.44
CA LEU A 49 -34.77 -13.88 -80.39
C LEU A 49 -35.83 -13.27 -79.45
N HIS A 50 -35.73 -11.98 -79.17
CA HIS A 50 -36.73 -11.25 -78.37
C HIS A 50 -37.96 -10.81 -79.19
N SER A 51 -37.86 -10.73 -80.53
CA SER A 51 -38.95 -10.32 -81.43
C SER A 51 -39.92 -11.44 -81.83
N THR A 52 -39.63 -12.70 -81.49
CA THR A 52 -40.54 -13.81 -81.76
C THR A 52 -41.82 -13.70 -80.93
N SER A 53 -42.96 -13.59 -81.65
CA SER A 53 -44.35 -13.47 -81.19
C SER A 53 -44.70 -14.25 -79.91
N TRP A 54 -45.60 -13.70 -79.08
CA TRP A 54 -46.17 -14.32 -77.87
C TRP A 54 -46.69 -15.76 -78.10
N PHE A 55 -47.10 -16.11 -79.32
CA PHE A 55 -47.50 -17.47 -79.69
C PHE A 55 -46.34 -18.49 -79.67
N SER A 56 -45.09 -18.06 -79.86
CA SER A 56 -43.92 -18.92 -79.74
C SER A 56 -43.57 -19.23 -78.29
N ASN A 57 -43.84 -18.34 -77.34
CA ASN A 57 -43.64 -18.60 -75.90
C ASN A 57 -44.63 -19.61 -75.32
N LEU A 58 -45.75 -19.87 -76.00
CA LEU A 58 -46.75 -20.87 -75.60
C LEU A 58 -46.42 -22.30 -76.10
N PHE A 59 -45.58 -22.44 -77.13
CA PHE A 59 -45.35 -23.73 -77.81
C PHE A 59 -43.88 -24.04 -78.14
N SER A 60 -42.90 -23.25 -77.68
CA SER A 60 -41.48 -23.55 -77.83
C SER A 60 -40.75 -23.62 -76.49
N SER A 61 -40.04 -24.74 -76.32
CA SER A 61 -38.86 -25.07 -75.49
C SER A 61 -38.80 -24.52 -74.06
N ASP A 62 -38.35 -25.35 -73.12
CA ASP A 62 -38.04 -24.96 -71.74
C ASP A 62 -37.24 -23.62 -71.77
N PRO A 63 -37.51 -22.61 -70.93
CA PRO A 63 -36.69 -21.38 -70.88
C PRO A 63 -35.17 -21.67 -70.83
N ARG A 64 -34.78 -22.83 -70.29
CA ARG A 64 -33.42 -23.37 -70.35
C ARG A 64 -32.88 -23.60 -71.77
N ASP A 65 -33.70 -24.03 -72.72
CA ASP A 65 -33.28 -24.25 -74.12
C ASP A 65 -33.00 -22.93 -74.85
N LYS A 66 -33.72 -21.84 -74.52
CA LYS A 66 -33.44 -20.50 -75.06
C LYS A 66 -32.16 -19.93 -74.49
N GLU A 67 -31.91 -20.12 -73.20
CA GLU A 67 -30.63 -19.75 -72.58
C GLU A 67 -29.46 -20.55 -73.13
N VAL A 68 -29.61 -21.86 -73.30
CA VAL A 68 -28.60 -22.71 -73.95
C VAL A 68 -28.32 -22.21 -75.36
N LEU A 69 -29.35 -21.84 -76.13
CA LEU A 69 -29.17 -21.29 -77.48
C LEU A 69 -28.46 -19.92 -77.48
N ILE A 70 -28.74 -19.06 -76.50
CA ILE A 70 -28.05 -17.76 -76.33
C ILE A 70 -26.58 -17.97 -75.92
N GLN A 71 -26.30 -18.94 -75.04
CA GLN A 71 -24.96 -19.28 -74.58
C GLN A 71 -24.13 -19.99 -75.65
N ASP A 72 -24.74 -20.89 -76.42
CA ASP A 72 -24.10 -21.56 -77.55
C ASP A 72 -23.76 -20.54 -78.64
N GLU A 73 -24.67 -19.59 -78.93
CA GLU A 73 -24.39 -18.51 -79.87
C GLU A 73 -23.32 -17.55 -79.34
N LEU A 74 -23.34 -17.18 -78.06
CA LEU A 74 -22.29 -16.35 -77.46
C LEU A 74 -20.92 -17.05 -77.55
N THR A 75 -20.88 -18.35 -77.24
CA THR A 75 -19.68 -19.17 -77.34
C THR A 75 -19.19 -19.26 -78.79
N ARG A 76 -20.12 -19.40 -79.74
CA ARG A 76 -19.82 -19.40 -81.18
C ARG A 76 -19.22 -18.06 -81.63
N GLN A 77 -19.86 -16.94 -81.27
CA GLN A 77 -19.41 -15.60 -81.63
C GLN A 77 -18.07 -15.24 -80.97
N ARG A 78 -17.83 -15.64 -79.71
CA ARG A 78 -16.52 -15.52 -79.05
C ARG A 78 -15.43 -16.33 -79.75
N ARG A 79 -15.73 -17.58 -80.14
CA ARG A 79 -14.79 -18.42 -80.92
C ARG A 79 -14.51 -17.81 -82.29
N GLU A 80 -15.54 -17.31 -82.96
CA GLU A 80 -15.42 -16.65 -84.25
C GLU A 80 -14.58 -15.36 -84.15
N LEU A 81 -14.81 -14.55 -83.12
CA LEU A 81 -14.00 -13.37 -82.81
C LEU A 81 -12.54 -13.76 -82.58
N THR A 82 -12.29 -14.74 -81.73
CA THR A 82 -10.93 -15.21 -81.42
C THR A 82 -10.23 -15.78 -82.66
N LEU A 83 -10.95 -16.48 -83.54
CA LEU A 83 -10.39 -17.01 -84.79
C LEU A 83 -10.07 -15.91 -85.81
N ARG A 84 -10.87 -14.83 -85.87
CA ARG A 84 -10.71 -13.75 -86.85
C ARG A 84 -9.66 -12.72 -86.45
N ILE A 85 -9.63 -12.34 -85.18
CA ILE A 85 -8.78 -11.24 -84.69
C ILE A 85 -7.86 -11.63 -83.53
N GLY A 86 -7.90 -12.88 -83.06
CA GLY A 86 -7.17 -13.30 -81.86
C GLY A 86 -5.64 -13.12 -81.94
N GLU A 87 -5.06 -13.20 -83.14
CA GLU A 87 -3.63 -12.98 -83.36
C GLU A 87 -3.28 -11.54 -83.75
N ALA A 88 -4.28 -10.67 -83.96
CA ALA A 88 -4.04 -9.29 -84.34
C ALA A 88 -3.42 -8.49 -83.19
N GLU A 89 -2.46 -7.62 -83.53
CA GLU A 89 -1.71 -6.83 -82.55
C GLU A 89 -2.63 -5.89 -81.76
N GLU A 90 -3.62 -5.31 -82.43
CA GLU A 90 -4.62 -4.42 -81.84
C GLU A 90 -5.51 -5.13 -80.82
N TYR A 91 -5.89 -6.38 -81.10
CA TYR A 91 -6.67 -7.20 -80.17
C TYR A 91 -5.84 -7.61 -78.94
N GLN A 92 -4.59 -8.02 -79.14
CA GLN A 92 -3.68 -8.35 -78.03
C GLN A 92 -3.42 -7.15 -77.11
N LYS A 93 -3.28 -5.94 -77.68
CA LYS A 93 -3.15 -4.69 -76.90
C LYS A 93 -4.37 -4.41 -76.05
N ILE A 94 -5.58 -4.64 -76.56
CA ILE A 94 -6.81 -4.48 -75.77
C ILE A 94 -6.89 -5.49 -74.64
N VAL A 95 -6.59 -6.76 -74.90
CA VAL A 95 -6.54 -7.80 -73.86
C VAL A 95 -5.53 -7.45 -72.77
N LEU A 96 -4.38 -6.90 -73.14
CA LEU A 96 -3.37 -6.43 -72.19
C LEU A 96 -3.84 -5.22 -71.37
N HIS A 97 -4.52 -4.25 -71.98
CA HIS A 97 -5.09 -3.10 -71.25
C HIS A 97 -6.14 -3.55 -70.23
N ILE A 98 -6.99 -4.50 -70.60
CA ILE A 98 -7.97 -5.11 -69.69
C ILE A 98 -7.25 -5.85 -68.56
N MET A 99 -6.20 -6.62 -68.87
CA MET A 99 -5.38 -7.32 -67.87
C MET A 99 -4.77 -6.35 -66.86
N ASN A 100 -4.19 -5.25 -67.32
CA ASN A 100 -3.56 -4.27 -66.44
C ASN A 100 -4.59 -3.57 -65.55
N ALA A 101 -5.77 -3.24 -66.09
CA ALA A 101 -6.87 -2.67 -65.30
C ALA A 101 -7.35 -3.65 -64.22
N LEU A 102 -7.48 -4.94 -64.57
CA LEU A 102 -7.88 -6.00 -63.66
C LEU A 102 -6.85 -6.24 -62.55
N LEU A 103 -5.57 -6.37 -62.90
CA LEU A 103 -4.48 -6.58 -61.94
C LEU A 103 -4.30 -5.37 -61.02
N THR A 104 -4.47 -4.15 -61.53
CA THR A 104 -4.44 -2.94 -60.68
C THR A 104 -5.58 -2.92 -59.67
N LYS A 105 -6.75 -3.45 -60.04
CA LYS A 105 -7.94 -3.49 -59.17
C LYS A 105 -7.87 -4.59 -58.11
N GLU A 106 -7.34 -5.76 -58.46
CA GLU A 106 -7.40 -6.97 -57.61
C GLU A 106 -6.07 -7.26 -56.87
N ILE A 107 -4.95 -6.67 -57.29
CA ILE A 107 -3.62 -6.85 -56.69
C ILE A 107 -3.07 -5.49 -56.24
N ASP A 108 -3.18 -5.23 -54.94
CA ASP A 108 -2.76 -3.96 -54.33
C ASP A 108 -1.33 -3.57 -54.71
N ASP A 109 -0.40 -4.50 -54.85
CA ASP A 109 1.01 -4.17 -55.12
C ASP A 109 1.32 -3.85 -56.59
N PHE A 110 0.39 -4.11 -57.50
CA PHE A 110 0.63 -4.01 -58.94
C PHE A 110 0.86 -2.56 -59.42
N HIS A 111 0.25 -1.58 -58.74
CA HIS A 111 0.45 -0.16 -59.03
C HIS A 111 1.89 0.32 -58.72
N LEU A 112 2.65 -0.43 -57.94
CA LEU A 112 4.04 -0.11 -57.62
C LEU A 112 4.99 -0.40 -58.78
N LEU A 113 4.56 -1.14 -59.79
CA LEU A 113 5.34 -1.43 -60.99
C LEU A 113 5.26 -0.29 -62.02
N THR A 114 6.31 -0.11 -62.80
CA THR A 114 6.28 0.84 -63.94
C THR A 114 5.42 0.29 -65.08
N PRO A 115 4.91 1.13 -66.01
CA PRO A 115 4.05 0.66 -67.11
C PRO A 115 4.64 -0.50 -67.93
N VAL A 116 5.96 -0.46 -68.19
CA VAL A 116 6.68 -1.53 -68.90
C VAL A 116 6.72 -2.84 -68.10
N GLN A 117 6.83 -2.73 -66.76
CA GLN A 117 6.83 -3.89 -65.87
C GLN A 117 5.42 -4.46 -65.69
N GLN A 118 4.39 -3.61 -65.68
CA GLN A 118 2.99 -4.01 -65.66
C GLN A 118 2.63 -4.79 -66.92
N GLU A 119 3.07 -4.31 -68.08
CA GLU A 119 2.96 -5.00 -69.37
C GLU A 119 3.62 -6.39 -69.32
N LEU A 120 4.86 -6.49 -68.83
CA LEU A 120 5.58 -7.76 -68.69
C LEU A 120 4.82 -8.77 -67.80
N VAL A 121 4.19 -8.31 -66.71
CA VAL A 121 3.38 -9.16 -65.83
C VAL A 121 2.05 -9.54 -66.49
N GLY A 122 1.41 -8.62 -67.20
CA GLY A 122 0.17 -8.85 -67.92
C GLY A 122 0.31 -9.84 -69.08
N GLU A 123 1.48 -9.91 -69.71
CA GLU A 123 1.77 -10.84 -70.81
C GLU A 123 2.03 -12.29 -70.36
N THR A 124 2.24 -12.53 -69.07
CA THR A 124 2.55 -13.88 -68.58
C THR A 124 1.41 -14.88 -68.74
N LYS A 125 1.76 -16.16 -68.84
CA LYS A 125 0.78 -17.26 -68.99
C LYS A 125 -0.18 -17.35 -67.80
N PHE A 126 0.29 -17.07 -66.58
CA PHE A 126 -0.53 -17.12 -65.38
C PHE A 126 -1.48 -15.90 -65.26
N SER A 127 -1.05 -14.71 -65.67
CA SER A 127 -1.96 -13.55 -65.79
C SER A 127 -3.03 -13.79 -66.84
N LYS A 128 -2.67 -14.27 -68.04
CA LYS A 128 -3.63 -14.66 -69.09
C LYS A 128 -4.61 -15.74 -68.61
N ARG A 129 -4.14 -16.70 -67.80
CA ARG A 129 -5.00 -17.71 -67.17
C ARG A 129 -5.98 -17.07 -66.17
N LEU A 130 -5.50 -16.15 -65.32
CA LEU A 130 -6.34 -15.43 -64.37
C LEU A 130 -7.47 -14.67 -65.09
N LEU A 131 -7.17 -13.92 -66.15
CA LEU A 131 -8.21 -13.24 -66.94
C LEU A 131 -9.23 -14.25 -67.48
N ASN A 132 -8.78 -15.35 -68.09
CA ASN A 132 -9.68 -16.38 -68.62
C ASN A 132 -10.54 -17.06 -67.53
N THR A 133 -10.01 -17.25 -66.33
CA THR A 133 -10.77 -17.80 -65.19
C THR A 133 -11.78 -16.79 -64.66
N LEU A 134 -11.38 -15.53 -64.48
CA LEU A 134 -12.27 -14.46 -64.03
C LEU A 134 -13.37 -14.17 -65.06
N VAL A 135 -13.06 -14.25 -66.36
CA VAL A 135 -14.03 -14.21 -67.48
C VAL A 135 -15.18 -15.20 -67.28
N VAL A 136 -14.86 -16.44 -66.90
CA VAL A 136 -15.86 -17.50 -66.70
C VAL A 136 -16.65 -17.22 -65.41
N LEU A 137 -15.97 -16.89 -64.31
CA LEU A 137 -16.60 -16.67 -63.02
C LEU A 137 -17.52 -15.43 -62.99
N ASP A 138 -17.08 -14.31 -63.58
CA ASP A 138 -17.86 -13.07 -63.62
C ASP A 138 -19.10 -13.25 -64.52
N SER A 139 -18.99 -14.01 -65.62
CA SER A 139 -20.16 -14.35 -66.46
C SER A 139 -21.20 -15.22 -65.72
N GLN A 140 -20.74 -16.12 -64.85
CA GLN A 140 -21.62 -16.95 -64.01
C GLN A 140 -22.26 -16.12 -62.88
N LEU A 141 -21.51 -15.18 -62.29
CA LEU A 141 -22.03 -14.27 -61.27
C LEU A 141 -23.07 -13.30 -61.83
N GLU A 142 -22.85 -12.73 -63.02
CA GLU A 142 -23.85 -11.90 -63.70
C GLU A 142 -25.10 -12.70 -64.07
N LYS A 143 -24.93 -13.96 -64.49
CA LYS A 143 -26.07 -14.85 -64.76
C LYS A 143 -26.94 -15.04 -63.52
N ILE A 144 -26.34 -15.40 -62.39
CA ILE A 144 -27.08 -15.62 -61.13
C ILE A 144 -27.73 -14.32 -60.62
N LYS A 145 -27.06 -13.17 -60.77
CA LYS A 145 -27.64 -11.87 -60.41
C LYS A 145 -28.86 -11.52 -61.28
N ASN A 146 -28.77 -11.71 -62.59
CA ASN A 146 -29.88 -11.46 -63.50
C ASN A 146 -31.05 -12.46 -63.25
N GLU A 147 -30.75 -13.71 -62.92
CA GLU A 147 -31.74 -14.72 -62.50
C GLU A 147 -32.42 -14.33 -61.17
N GLN A 148 -31.69 -13.76 -60.20
CA GLN A 148 -32.26 -13.22 -58.95
C GLN A 148 -33.12 -11.97 -59.17
N GLU A 149 -32.70 -11.07 -60.07
CA GLU A 149 -33.46 -9.84 -60.39
C GLU A 149 -34.74 -10.11 -61.19
N GLN A 150 -34.78 -11.21 -61.95
CA GLN A 150 -35.96 -11.63 -62.73
C GLN A 150 -36.89 -12.62 -61.99
N ALA A 151 -36.49 -13.10 -60.82
CA ALA A 151 -37.28 -14.01 -60.01
C ALA A 151 -38.56 -13.33 -59.45
N SER A 152 -39.75 -13.85 -59.78
CA SER A 152 -41.00 -13.36 -59.19
C SER A 152 -41.06 -13.70 -57.68
N PHE A 153 -41.79 -12.90 -56.89
CA PHE A 153 -42.01 -13.06 -55.45
C PHE A 153 -42.36 -14.51 -55.02
N VAL A 154 -43.02 -15.29 -55.88
CA VAL A 154 -43.41 -16.68 -55.62
C VAL A 154 -42.23 -17.66 -55.73
N SER A 155 -41.24 -17.39 -56.59
CA SER A 155 -40.05 -18.23 -56.74
C SER A 155 -39.03 -18.04 -55.61
N LEU A 156 -38.95 -16.83 -55.02
CA LEU A 156 -38.15 -16.53 -53.83
C LEU A 156 -38.67 -17.23 -52.55
N LEU A 157 -39.97 -17.58 -52.51
CA LEU A 157 -40.61 -18.24 -51.37
C LEU A 157 -40.53 -19.78 -51.42
N TRP A 158 -40.39 -20.39 -52.61
CA TRP A 158 -40.42 -21.84 -52.79
C TRP A 158 -39.05 -22.47 -53.06
N ASN A 159 -38.14 -21.78 -53.76
CA ASN A 159 -36.75 -22.18 -53.90
C ASN A 159 -35.92 -21.32 -52.94
N GLY A 160 -35.65 -21.84 -51.73
CA GLY A 160 -34.99 -21.09 -50.67
C GLY A 160 -33.77 -20.30 -51.15
N SER A 161 -33.67 -19.05 -50.72
CA SER A 161 -32.56 -18.12 -51.01
C SER A 161 -31.17 -18.67 -50.67
N SER A 162 -31.11 -19.74 -49.87
CA SER A 162 -29.87 -20.41 -49.48
C SER A 162 -29.09 -21.01 -50.65
N GLN A 163 -29.73 -21.57 -51.69
CA GLN A 163 -28.99 -22.20 -52.80
C GLN A 163 -28.31 -21.18 -53.73
N SER A 164 -28.95 -20.05 -54.02
CA SER A 164 -28.33 -18.99 -54.81
C SER A 164 -27.21 -18.28 -54.04
N ASP A 165 -27.39 -18.07 -52.73
CA ASP A 165 -26.39 -17.41 -51.89
C ASP A 165 -25.18 -18.32 -51.64
N GLU A 166 -25.38 -19.64 -51.50
CA GLU A 166 -24.30 -20.63 -51.47
C GLU A 166 -23.52 -20.67 -52.78
N GLN A 167 -24.19 -20.60 -53.93
CA GLN A 167 -23.53 -20.55 -55.25
C GLN A 167 -22.74 -19.24 -55.44
N ILE A 168 -23.30 -18.09 -55.06
CA ILE A 168 -22.59 -16.80 -55.09
C ILE A 168 -21.36 -16.85 -54.17
N THR A 169 -21.51 -17.39 -52.96
CA THR A 169 -20.40 -17.52 -52.01
C THR A 169 -19.32 -18.44 -52.56
N ARG A 170 -19.70 -19.57 -53.15
CA ARG A 170 -18.77 -20.49 -53.81
C ARG A 170 -18.01 -19.82 -54.96
N LEU A 171 -18.69 -19.10 -55.85
CA LEU A 171 -18.05 -18.39 -56.97
C LEU A 171 -17.13 -17.26 -56.49
N LYS A 172 -17.49 -16.56 -55.40
CA LYS A 172 -16.60 -15.58 -54.75
C LYS A 172 -15.37 -16.25 -54.14
N THR A 173 -15.51 -17.43 -53.55
CA THR A 173 -14.37 -18.22 -53.05
C THR A 173 -13.49 -18.69 -54.20
N GLU A 174 -14.06 -19.23 -55.28
CA GLU A 174 -13.29 -19.64 -56.48
C GLU A 174 -12.57 -18.45 -57.13
N ARG A 175 -13.17 -17.25 -57.08
CA ARG A 175 -12.55 -15.99 -57.49
C ARG A 175 -11.34 -15.64 -56.61
N ALA A 176 -11.48 -15.74 -55.29
CA ALA A 176 -10.38 -15.50 -54.35
C ALA A 176 -9.25 -16.54 -54.50
N ASP A 177 -9.59 -17.81 -54.75
CA ASP A 177 -8.64 -18.89 -54.99
C ASP A 177 -7.85 -18.68 -56.28
N ALA A 178 -8.50 -18.20 -57.35
CA ALA A 178 -7.82 -17.85 -58.60
C ALA A 178 -6.80 -16.72 -58.39
N ILE A 179 -7.15 -15.69 -57.61
CA ILE A 179 -6.24 -14.58 -57.24
C ILE A 179 -5.09 -15.08 -56.38
N SER A 180 -5.36 -15.97 -55.41
CA SER A 180 -4.33 -16.58 -54.55
C SER A 180 -3.35 -17.46 -55.33
N LEU A 181 -3.86 -18.25 -56.28
CA LEU A 181 -3.06 -19.04 -57.19
C LEU A 181 -2.17 -18.16 -58.06
N TRP A 182 -2.72 -17.07 -58.62
CA TRP A 182 -1.95 -16.08 -59.36
C TRP A 182 -0.81 -15.49 -58.50
N LYS A 183 -1.09 -15.08 -57.25
CA LYS A 183 -0.06 -14.56 -56.33
C LYS A 183 1.04 -15.60 -56.09
N THR A 184 0.66 -16.87 -55.93
CA THR A 184 1.59 -17.97 -55.73
C THR A 184 2.47 -18.24 -56.96
N GLU A 185 1.89 -18.21 -58.16
CA GLU A 185 2.63 -18.36 -59.42
C GLU A 185 3.57 -17.16 -59.65
N PHE A 186 3.11 -15.93 -59.38
CA PHE A 186 3.93 -14.72 -59.43
C PHE A 186 5.13 -14.78 -58.47
N LEU A 187 4.97 -15.38 -57.29
CA LEU A 187 6.07 -15.57 -56.32
C LEU A 187 7.09 -16.62 -56.78
N LYS A 188 6.66 -17.68 -57.47
CA LYS A 188 7.51 -18.80 -57.88
C LYS A 188 8.25 -18.59 -59.19
N GLU A 189 7.71 -17.77 -60.09
CA GLU A 189 8.30 -17.55 -61.42
C GLU A 189 9.67 -16.86 -61.33
N ALA A 190 10.71 -17.48 -61.91
CA ALA A 190 12.08 -16.96 -61.84
C ALA A 190 12.23 -15.62 -62.57
N ASN A 191 11.56 -15.45 -63.71
CA ASN A 191 11.59 -14.24 -64.53
C ASN A 191 10.94 -13.02 -63.86
N MET A 192 10.19 -13.21 -62.77
CA MET A 192 9.53 -12.14 -62.01
C MET A 192 10.34 -11.70 -60.77
N ALA A 193 11.51 -12.30 -60.52
CA ALA A 193 12.32 -12.03 -59.32
C ALA A 193 12.76 -10.56 -59.19
N SER A 194 13.15 -9.93 -60.30
CA SER A 194 13.54 -8.52 -60.34
C SER A 194 12.37 -7.58 -60.03
N LEU A 195 11.16 -7.94 -60.45
CA LEU A 195 9.94 -7.19 -60.18
C LEU A 195 9.52 -7.30 -58.71
N ARG A 196 9.61 -8.50 -58.13
CA ARG A 196 9.36 -8.72 -56.69
C ARG A 196 10.31 -7.87 -55.85
N LYS A 197 11.61 -7.88 -56.17
CA LYS A 197 12.60 -7.02 -55.50
C LYS A 197 12.24 -5.53 -55.62
N THR A 198 11.74 -5.09 -56.78
CA THR A 198 11.30 -3.70 -56.98
C THR A 198 10.09 -3.35 -56.11
N ILE A 199 9.12 -4.26 -55.99
CA ILE A 199 7.96 -4.11 -55.10
C ILE A 199 8.42 -4.03 -53.64
N ASP A 200 9.30 -4.94 -53.21
CA ASP A 200 9.83 -4.98 -51.85
C ASP A 200 10.62 -3.71 -51.51
N GLU A 201 11.47 -3.23 -52.41
CA GLU A 201 12.21 -1.97 -52.23
C GLU A 201 11.28 -0.76 -52.12
N LYS A 202 10.22 -0.69 -52.92
CA LYS A 202 9.24 0.41 -52.84
C LYS A 202 8.39 0.36 -51.57
N LYS A 203 7.97 -0.85 -51.15
CA LYS A 203 7.28 -1.06 -49.87
C LYS A 203 8.17 -0.65 -48.69
N GLU A 204 9.43 -1.04 -48.72
CA GLU A 204 10.37 -0.70 -47.66
C GLU A 204 10.63 0.82 -47.60
N ARG A 205 10.76 1.49 -48.75
CA ARG A 205 10.84 2.96 -48.78
C ARG A 205 9.57 3.62 -48.22
N ALA A 206 8.39 3.13 -48.58
CA ALA A 206 7.13 3.66 -48.04
C ALA A 206 7.03 3.46 -46.52
N ARG A 207 7.44 2.29 -46.02
CA ARG A 207 7.53 1.99 -44.59
C ARG A 207 8.50 2.94 -43.88
N GLN A 208 9.69 3.15 -44.44
CA GLN A 208 10.68 4.08 -43.89
C GLN A 208 10.18 5.52 -43.87
N GLN A 209 9.50 5.98 -44.92
CA GLN A 209 8.88 7.31 -44.96
C GLN A 209 7.79 7.46 -43.89
N GLN A 210 6.95 6.44 -43.66
CA GLN A 210 5.95 6.46 -42.59
C GLN A 210 6.58 6.49 -41.20
N LEU A 211 7.65 5.72 -40.98
CA LEU A 211 8.39 5.73 -39.72
C LEU A 211 9.04 7.11 -39.47
N GLU A 212 9.62 7.71 -40.50
CA GLU A 212 10.21 9.05 -40.40
C GLU A 212 9.16 10.11 -40.10
N GLN A 213 8.00 10.07 -40.75
CA GLN A 213 6.88 10.97 -40.44
C GLN A 213 6.40 10.82 -38.99
N LYS A 214 6.31 9.58 -38.48
CA LYS A 214 5.96 9.32 -37.08
C LYS A 214 7.03 9.86 -36.12
N ARG A 215 8.31 9.71 -36.43
CA ARG A 215 9.43 10.25 -35.63
C ARG A 215 9.36 11.77 -35.54
N VAL A 216 9.11 12.45 -36.65
CA VAL A 216 8.97 13.92 -36.68
C VAL A 216 7.77 14.37 -35.85
N ALA A 217 6.63 13.68 -35.96
CA ALA A 217 5.44 14.01 -35.16
C ALA A 217 5.67 13.82 -33.65
N LEU A 218 6.34 12.73 -33.25
CA LEU A 218 6.69 12.47 -31.85
C LEU A 218 7.69 13.49 -31.30
N TYR A 219 8.69 13.87 -32.10
CA TYR A 219 9.65 14.89 -31.72
C TYR A 219 8.96 16.24 -31.44
N GLU A 220 8.02 16.62 -32.30
CA GLU A 220 7.26 17.86 -32.11
C GLU A 220 6.34 17.79 -30.88
N HIS A 221 5.69 16.64 -30.64
CA HIS A 221 4.88 16.40 -29.44
C HIS A 221 5.71 16.55 -28.15
N ILE A 222 6.89 15.92 -28.07
CA ILE A 222 7.77 16.00 -26.90
C ILE A 222 8.28 17.44 -26.70
N LYS A 223 8.57 18.15 -27.78
CA LYS A 223 8.99 19.55 -27.71
C LYS A 223 7.86 20.45 -27.18
N GLN A 224 6.63 20.20 -27.60
CA GLN A 224 5.45 20.90 -27.06
C GLN A 224 5.24 20.56 -25.58
N LEU A 225 5.36 19.29 -25.20
CA LEU A 225 5.29 18.86 -23.81
C LEU A 225 6.39 19.50 -22.95
N GLY A 226 7.63 19.56 -23.46
CA GLY A 226 8.75 20.24 -22.82
C GLY A 226 8.58 21.77 -22.73
N SER A 227 7.77 22.38 -23.59
CA SER A 227 7.39 23.79 -23.48
C SER A 227 6.28 24.03 -22.45
N PHE A 228 5.35 23.07 -22.31
CA PHE A 228 4.26 23.10 -21.34
C PHE A 228 4.75 22.80 -19.92
N PHE A 229 5.64 21.82 -19.78
CA PHE A 229 6.27 21.44 -18.52
C PHE A 229 7.81 21.53 -18.62
N PRO A 230 8.39 22.74 -18.44
CA PRO A 230 9.82 22.99 -18.68
C PRO A 230 10.81 22.15 -17.86
N LEU A 231 10.36 21.50 -16.78
CA LEU A 231 11.19 20.62 -15.95
C LEU A 231 11.77 19.43 -16.75
N LEU A 232 11.13 19.03 -17.86
CA LEU A 232 11.62 17.98 -18.77
C LEU A 232 12.96 18.33 -19.46
N ASN A 233 13.33 19.62 -19.48
CA ASN A 233 14.60 20.07 -20.04
C ASN A 233 15.78 19.83 -19.09
N TYR A 234 15.53 19.46 -17.83
CA TYR A 234 16.60 19.24 -16.85
C TYR A 234 17.11 17.79 -16.84
N ARG A 235 18.27 17.61 -16.21
CA ARG A 235 18.85 16.29 -15.87
C ARG A 235 18.62 15.98 -14.40
N LYS A 236 18.29 14.73 -14.06
CA LYS A 236 18.23 14.28 -12.65
C LYS A 236 19.63 14.33 -12.02
N SER A 237 20.66 13.94 -12.77
CA SER A 237 22.06 13.88 -12.34
C SER A 237 23.00 14.44 -13.42
N PRO A 238 24.18 14.98 -13.07
CA PRO A 238 25.18 15.45 -14.05
C PRO A 238 25.61 14.38 -15.06
N SER A 239 25.56 13.10 -14.66
CA SER A 239 25.93 11.93 -15.49
C SER A 239 24.82 11.43 -16.40
N GLU A 240 23.59 11.93 -16.26
CA GLU A 240 22.43 11.47 -17.03
C GLU A 240 22.12 12.40 -18.21
N GLU A 241 21.54 11.83 -19.27
CA GLU A 241 20.94 12.59 -20.37
C GLU A 241 19.73 13.39 -19.85
N SER A 242 19.31 14.45 -20.54
CA SER A 242 18.10 15.18 -20.12
C SER A 242 16.87 14.28 -20.19
N ILE A 243 15.85 14.54 -19.36
CA ILE A 243 14.60 13.74 -19.37
C ILE A 243 14.01 13.69 -20.78
N MET A 244 13.99 14.83 -21.49
CA MET A 244 13.59 14.88 -22.90
C MET A 244 14.39 13.93 -23.81
N GLN A 245 15.72 13.85 -23.64
CA GLN A 245 16.56 12.93 -24.43
C GLN A 245 16.29 11.46 -24.07
N GLN A 246 16.02 11.17 -22.80
CA GLN A 246 15.64 9.84 -22.34
C GLN A 246 14.30 9.39 -22.95
N ILE A 247 13.29 10.28 -22.94
CA ILE A 247 12.00 10.07 -23.59
C ILE A 247 12.20 9.79 -25.10
N LEU A 248 12.94 10.65 -25.81
CA LEU A 248 13.23 10.48 -27.25
C LEU A 248 13.94 9.16 -27.56
N LYS A 249 14.87 8.74 -26.70
CA LYS A 249 15.59 7.47 -26.84
C LYS A 249 14.66 6.28 -26.62
N LYS A 250 13.79 6.31 -25.60
CA LYS A 250 12.78 5.27 -25.37
C LYS A 250 11.81 5.17 -26.55
N TYR A 251 11.37 6.29 -27.11
CA TYR A 251 10.57 6.31 -28.34
C TYR A 251 11.28 5.72 -29.56
N SER A 252 12.60 5.89 -29.67
CA SER A 252 13.36 5.33 -30.79
C SER A 252 13.42 3.80 -30.73
N VAL A 253 13.51 3.23 -29.53
CA VAL A 253 13.48 1.77 -29.28
C VAL A 253 12.06 1.22 -29.41
N ALA A 254 11.07 1.98 -28.90
CA ALA A 254 9.68 1.59 -28.89
C ALA A 254 8.98 1.72 -30.27
N ASN A 255 9.61 2.33 -31.27
CA ASN A 255 9.12 2.34 -32.66
C ASN A 255 9.59 1.13 -33.49
N ASP A 256 10.59 0.38 -33.02
CA ASP A 256 11.02 -0.86 -33.67
C ASP A 256 10.07 -2.03 -33.33
N ASP A 257 9.50 -2.03 -32.13
CA ASP A 257 8.38 -2.86 -31.72
C ASP A 257 7.08 -2.06 -31.82
N LEU A 258 6.22 -2.34 -32.79
CA LEU A 258 4.92 -1.68 -33.10
C LEU A 258 3.87 -1.63 -31.94
N VAL A 259 4.27 -1.81 -30.68
CA VAL A 259 3.42 -2.19 -29.54
C VAL A 259 3.35 -1.13 -28.44
N SER A 260 4.32 -0.21 -28.33
CA SER A 260 4.34 0.74 -27.20
C SER A 260 3.52 2.01 -27.49
N ASP A 261 2.55 2.26 -26.62
CA ASP A 261 1.70 3.45 -26.61
C ASP A 261 2.51 4.68 -26.17
N PRO A 262 2.64 5.73 -27.00
CA PRO A 262 3.31 6.99 -26.64
C PRO A 262 2.86 7.58 -25.31
N HIS A 263 1.56 7.51 -25.01
CA HIS A 263 1.03 8.06 -23.77
C HIS A 263 1.60 7.38 -22.53
N LYS A 264 1.91 6.09 -22.60
CA LYS A 264 2.51 5.35 -21.49
C LYS A 264 3.97 5.74 -21.27
N VAL A 265 4.72 5.98 -22.34
CA VAL A 265 6.12 6.43 -22.24
C VAL A 265 6.18 7.80 -21.60
N ASP A 266 5.29 8.71 -22.00
CA ASP A 266 5.19 10.04 -21.39
C ASP A 266 4.81 9.92 -19.89
N GLU A 267 3.80 9.11 -19.55
CA GLU A 267 3.34 8.91 -18.16
C GLU A 267 4.44 8.34 -17.25
N GLU A 268 5.15 7.30 -17.70
CA GLU A 268 6.23 6.67 -16.94
C GLU A 268 7.38 7.65 -16.65
N GLU A 269 7.81 8.40 -17.67
CA GLU A 269 8.95 9.32 -17.54
C GLU A 269 8.62 10.56 -16.69
N LEU A 270 7.41 11.11 -16.84
CA LEU A 270 6.93 12.17 -15.95
C LEU A 270 6.79 11.66 -14.52
N THR A 271 6.26 10.46 -14.31
CA THR A 271 6.14 9.85 -12.99
C THR A 271 7.52 9.71 -12.34
N ASP A 272 8.50 9.18 -13.07
CA ASP A 272 9.85 8.97 -12.55
C ASP A 272 10.60 10.28 -12.25
N LEU A 273 10.31 11.35 -12.99
CA LEU A 273 10.84 12.68 -12.73
C LEU A 273 10.22 13.28 -11.46
N LEU A 274 8.89 13.26 -11.35
CA LEU A 274 8.15 13.83 -10.22
C LEU A 274 8.45 13.05 -8.94
N TYR A 275 8.50 11.72 -9.04
CA TYR A 275 8.89 10.85 -7.94
C TYR A 275 10.30 11.19 -7.44
N TYR A 276 11.28 11.40 -8.34
CA TYR A 276 12.62 11.82 -7.94
C TYR A 276 12.59 13.12 -7.12
N CYS A 277 11.89 14.16 -7.59
CA CYS A 277 11.79 15.43 -6.87
C CYS A 277 11.11 15.27 -5.50
N ILE A 278 9.96 14.61 -5.45
CA ILE A 278 9.18 14.40 -4.22
C ILE A 278 9.99 13.56 -3.23
N GLN A 279 10.60 12.46 -3.68
CA GLN A 279 11.35 11.54 -2.83
C GLN A 279 12.60 12.22 -2.24
N GLN A 280 13.35 12.98 -3.03
CA GLN A 280 14.55 13.67 -2.55
C GLN A 280 14.23 14.68 -1.44
N ILE A 281 13.14 15.43 -1.57
CA ILE A 281 12.73 16.45 -0.59
C ILE A 281 12.13 15.78 0.64
N SER A 282 11.19 14.86 0.45
CA SER A 282 10.52 14.18 1.56
C SER A 282 11.46 13.27 2.37
N GLN A 283 12.45 12.60 1.75
CA GLN A 283 13.44 11.81 2.51
C GLN A 283 14.40 12.66 3.33
N ALA A 284 14.69 13.90 2.90
CA ALA A 284 15.56 14.80 3.66
C ALA A 284 14.90 15.24 4.97
N GLU A 285 13.58 15.45 4.96
CA GLU A 285 12.81 15.95 6.10
C GLU A 285 12.15 14.83 6.92
N ILE A 286 11.67 13.75 6.28
CA ILE A 286 10.90 12.66 6.90
C ILE A 286 11.72 11.36 6.80
N THR A 287 12.73 11.22 7.66
CA THR A 287 13.65 10.06 7.62
C THR A 287 13.15 8.82 8.37
N PHE A 288 12.13 8.97 9.21
CA PHE A 288 11.67 7.90 10.12
C PHE A 288 10.59 6.99 9.52
N MET A 289 10.13 7.28 8.31
CA MET A 289 9.05 6.57 7.64
C MET A 289 9.43 6.27 6.20
N ASP A 290 9.09 5.08 5.72
CA ASP A 290 9.21 4.76 4.30
C ASP A 290 8.05 5.39 3.52
N LEU A 291 8.36 6.36 2.67
CA LEU A 291 7.41 7.07 1.82
C LEU A 291 7.47 6.60 0.36
N ASP A 292 8.27 5.59 0.01
CA ASP A 292 8.52 5.18 -1.38
C ASP A 292 7.22 4.92 -2.16
N GLY A 293 6.39 3.99 -1.67
CA GLY A 293 5.13 3.64 -2.32
C GLY A 293 4.11 4.77 -2.33
N PHE A 294 4.11 5.62 -1.30
CA PHE A 294 3.23 6.78 -1.21
C PHE A 294 3.61 7.84 -2.24
N ASN A 295 4.88 8.21 -2.28
CA ASN A 295 5.43 9.22 -3.20
C ASN A 295 5.33 8.76 -4.65
N LYS A 296 5.59 7.49 -4.95
CA LYS A 296 5.46 6.94 -6.30
C LYS A 296 4.01 7.01 -6.80
N LYS A 297 3.04 6.69 -5.94
CA LYS A 297 1.62 6.78 -6.28
C LYS A 297 1.22 8.23 -6.60
N HIS A 298 1.59 9.17 -5.75
CA HIS A 298 1.23 10.58 -5.93
C HIS A 298 1.97 11.24 -7.10
N ALA A 299 3.22 10.85 -7.36
CA ALA A 299 3.93 11.26 -8.56
C ALA A 299 3.21 10.81 -9.84
N ASN A 300 2.65 9.59 -9.84
CA ASN A 300 1.87 9.11 -10.98
C ASN A 300 0.55 9.89 -11.14
N GLU A 301 -0.19 10.10 -10.04
CA GLU A 301 -1.41 10.93 -10.07
C GLU A 301 -1.13 12.33 -10.65
N MET A 302 0.00 12.93 -10.27
CA MET A 302 0.44 14.23 -10.80
C MET A 302 0.85 14.17 -12.29
N ALA A 303 1.56 13.12 -12.71
CA ALA A 303 1.94 12.93 -14.10
C ALA A 303 0.70 12.84 -15.00
N VAL A 304 -0.30 12.06 -14.57
CA VAL A 304 -1.58 11.93 -15.26
C VAL A 304 -2.32 13.27 -15.34
N GLU A 305 -2.34 14.06 -14.26
CA GLU A 305 -2.94 15.39 -14.28
C GLU A 305 -2.23 16.36 -15.23
N ILE A 306 -0.90 16.34 -15.27
CA ILE A 306 -0.09 17.15 -16.21
C ILE A 306 -0.40 16.76 -17.65
N LEU A 307 -0.45 15.46 -17.96
CA LEU A 307 -0.76 14.98 -19.30
C LEU A 307 -2.20 15.29 -19.72
N ASN A 308 -3.16 15.18 -18.81
CA ASN A 308 -4.54 15.57 -19.08
C ASN A 308 -4.68 17.08 -19.31
N ALA A 309 -3.96 17.90 -18.56
CA ALA A 309 -3.93 19.35 -18.77
C ALA A 309 -3.29 19.72 -20.12
N PHE A 310 -2.18 19.05 -20.48
CA PHE A 310 -1.53 19.21 -21.77
C PHE A 310 -2.45 18.82 -22.94
N ASN A 311 -3.03 17.61 -22.92
CA ASN A 311 -3.92 17.12 -23.96
C ASN A 311 -5.21 17.94 -24.07
N GLY A 312 -5.71 18.45 -22.94
CA GLY A 312 -6.90 19.30 -22.87
C GLY A 312 -6.66 20.80 -23.11
N GLN A 313 -5.39 21.23 -23.33
CA GLN A 313 -4.98 22.64 -23.41
C GLN A 313 -5.44 23.49 -22.21
N ASN A 314 -5.52 22.89 -21.02
CA ASN A 314 -5.90 23.55 -19.79
C ASN A 314 -4.65 24.04 -19.02
N ASN A 315 -4.84 25.05 -18.17
CA ASN A 315 -3.79 25.46 -17.24
C ASN A 315 -3.59 24.37 -16.17
N LEU A 316 -2.32 24.07 -15.86
CA LEU A 316 -1.96 23.16 -14.77
C LEU A 316 -2.23 23.84 -13.41
N ASP A 317 -3.11 23.26 -12.60
CA ASP A 317 -3.39 23.73 -11.23
C ASP A 317 -2.51 22.97 -10.22
N LEU A 318 -1.23 23.35 -10.20
CA LEU A 318 -0.24 22.76 -9.30
C LEU A 318 -0.61 22.95 -7.82
N ASP A 319 -1.25 24.08 -7.49
CA ASP A 319 -1.57 24.45 -6.12
C ASP A 319 -2.63 23.53 -5.52
N LYS A 320 -3.65 23.18 -6.31
CA LYS A 320 -4.66 22.22 -5.88
C LYS A 320 -4.05 20.85 -5.59
N TRP A 321 -3.22 20.33 -6.49
CA TRP A 321 -2.58 19.02 -6.28
C TRP A 321 -1.67 19.02 -5.05
N LEU A 322 -0.88 20.09 -4.86
CA LEU A 322 0.00 20.22 -3.71
C LEU A 322 -0.78 20.29 -2.39
N LEU A 323 -1.92 20.98 -2.35
CA LEU A 323 -2.81 20.99 -1.18
C LEU A 323 -3.39 19.61 -0.88
N GLU A 324 -3.76 18.84 -1.92
CA GLU A 324 -4.21 17.46 -1.75
C GLU A 324 -3.08 16.55 -1.26
N TYR A 325 -1.87 16.70 -1.80
CA TYR A 325 -0.67 15.97 -1.36
C TYR A 325 -0.35 16.28 0.10
N GLU A 326 -0.33 17.55 0.51
CA GLU A 326 -0.12 18.00 1.89
C GLU A 326 -1.11 17.31 2.84
N SER A 327 -2.40 17.36 2.52
CA SER A 327 -3.44 16.74 3.34
C SER A 327 -3.28 15.22 3.44
N LYS A 328 -3.00 14.55 2.30
CA LYS A 328 -2.85 13.09 2.26
C LYS A 328 -1.58 12.62 2.96
N LEU A 329 -0.47 13.36 2.84
CA LEU A 329 0.79 13.04 3.51
C LEU A 329 0.64 13.20 5.03
N HIS A 330 0.00 14.28 5.49
CA HIS A 330 -0.30 14.47 6.90
C HIS A 330 -1.16 13.33 7.47
N GLU A 331 -2.26 12.97 6.79
CA GLU A 331 -3.11 11.85 7.21
C GLU A 331 -2.36 10.52 7.20
N TYR A 332 -1.53 10.27 6.17
CA TYR A 332 -0.72 9.08 6.07
C TYR A 332 0.26 8.94 7.25
N ILE A 333 0.97 10.02 7.60
CA ILE A 333 1.89 10.03 8.73
C ILE A 333 1.16 9.73 10.05
N LEU A 334 0.05 10.43 10.31
CA LEU A 334 -0.74 10.22 11.53
C LEU A 334 -1.25 8.78 11.63
N LYS A 335 -1.72 8.22 10.52
CA LYS A 335 -2.20 6.83 10.47
C LYS A 335 -1.05 5.85 10.75
N GLN A 336 0.10 6.02 10.12
CA GLN A 336 1.26 5.15 10.33
C GLN A 336 1.80 5.21 11.77
N LEU A 337 1.73 6.37 12.42
CA LEU A 337 2.08 6.51 13.84
C LEU A 337 1.10 5.79 14.78
N GLN A 338 -0.16 5.62 14.40
CA GLN A 338 -1.18 4.90 15.18
C GLN A 338 -1.12 3.38 15.01
N LEU A 339 -0.60 2.89 13.89
CA LEU A 339 -0.49 1.45 13.64
C LEU A 339 0.56 0.82 14.55
N ILE A 340 0.18 -0.26 15.23
CA ILE A 340 1.07 -1.12 16.02
C ILE A 340 1.29 -2.41 15.23
N ASN A 341 2.53 -2.71 14.84
CA ASN A 341 2.85 -3.87 13.98
C ASN A 341 2.01 -3.91 12.68
N GLY A 342 1.72 -2.73 12.11
CA GLY A 342 0.94 -2.60 10.87
C GLY A 342 -0.57 -2.79 11.00
N LYS A 343 -1.11 -2.91 12.22
CA LYS A 343 -2.56 -3.06 12.48
C LYS A 343 -3.06 -1.99 13.46
N ASN A 344 -4.36 -1.69 13.39
CA ASN A 344 -5.02 -0.91 14.42
C ASN A 344 -5.04 -1.74 15.70
N TRP A 345 -4.55 -1.16 16.80
CA TRP A 345 -4.65 -1.78 18.11
C TRP A 345 -6.05 -1.57 18.69
N GLU A 346 -6.75 -2.67 18.99
CA GLU A 346 -8.01 -2.65 19.70
C GLU A 346 -7.74 -2.97 21.18
N MET A 347 -8.12 -2.05 22.06
CA MET A 347 -8.02 -2.28 23.51
C MET A 347 -9.01 -3.37 23.89
N THR A 348 -8.49 -4.54 24.27
CA THR A 348 -9.35 -5.67 24.64
C THR A 348 -9.85 -5.51 26.08
N PRO A 349 -11.15 -5.69 26.34
CA PRO A 349 -11.65 -5.67 27.71
C PRO A 349 -11.11 -6.87 28.49
N HIS A 350 -10.45 -6.59 29.61
CA HIS A 350 -9.84 -7.62 30.47
C HIS A 350 -10.91 -8.56 31.03
N THR A 351 -10.80 -9.86 30.75
CA THR A 351 -11.73 -10.88 31.27
C THR A 351 -10.99 -11.76 32.29
N THR A 352 -11.07 -11.39 33.57
CA THR A 352 -10.29 -11.96 34.68
C THR A 352 -10.94 -13.19 35.33
N GLN A 353 -11.61 -14.07 34.57
CA GLN A 353 -12.38 -15.18 35.16
C GLN A 353 -11.51 -16.30 35.76
N GLU A 354 -10.21 -16.37 35.44
CA GLU A 354 -9.34 -17.50 35.81
C GLU A 354 -8.37 -17.27 36.99
N LEU A 355 -8.36 -16.09 37.62
CA LEU A 355 -7.33 -15.68 38.61
C LEU A 355 -7.81 -15.64 40.08
N VAL A 356 -8.89 -16.34 40.43
CA VAL A 356 -9.54 -16.25 41.76
C VAL A 356 -8.61 -16.57 42.95
N GLN A 357 -7.53 -17.32 42.74
CA GLN A 357 -6.54 -17.69 43.78
C GLN A 357 -5.28 -16.80 43.81
N SER A 358 -5.12 -15.85 42.88
CA SER A 358 -3.99 -14.94 42.85
C SER A 358 -4.17 -13.82 43.89
N LEU A 359 -3.12 -13.53 44.67
CA LEU A 359 -3.16 -12.43 45.66
C LEU A 359 -3.25 -11.07 44.97
N SER A 360 -2.60 -10.91 43.81
CA SER A 360 -2.70 -9.68 43.03
C SER A 360 -4.12 -9.43 42.51
N PHE A 361 -4.85 -10.48 42.13
CA PHE A 361 -6.26 -10.40 41.74
C PHE A 361 -7.19 -10.12 42.93
N LEU A 362 -7.00 -10.83 44.04
CA LEU A 362 -7.78 -10.62 45.28
C LEU A 362 -7.58 -9.22 45.85
N TRP A 363 -6.44 -8.59 45.63
CA TRP A 363 -6.23 -7.19 46.00
C TRP A 363 -7.05 -6.21 45.15
N LYS A 364 -7.23 -6.50 43.86
CA LYS A 364 -7.96 -5.65 42.89
C LYS A 364 -9.48 -5.85 42.88
N ASN A 365 -9.97 -6.97 43.39
CA ASN A 365 -11.40 -7.27 43.31
C ASN A 365 -12.20 -6.28 44.19
N PRO A 366 -13.20 -5.55 43.63
CA PRO A 366 -13.94 -4.53 44.38
C PRO A 366 -14.65 -5.07 45.64
N LEU A 367 -15.03 -6.35 45.66
CA LEU A 367 -15.69 -6.97 46.81
C LEU A 367 -14.71 -7.25 47.93
N THR A 368 -13.53 -7.80 47.62
CA THR A 368 -12.47 -8.04 48.60
C THR A 368 -11.84 -6.74 49.04
N GLU A 369 -11.67 -5.75 48.17
CA GLU A 369 -11.18 -4.42 48.56
C GLU A 369 -12.16 -3.75 49.52
N ARG A 370 -13.47 -3.77 49.24
CA ARG A 370 -14.49 -3.25 50.17
C ARG A 370 -14.53 -4.03 51.48
N ALA A 371 -14.44 -5.37 51.42
CA ALA A 371 -14.41 -6.21 52.61
C ALA A 371 -13.14 -5.99 53.44
N ASN A 372 -11.98 -5.86 52.82
CA ASN A 372 -10.70 -5.56 53.47
C ASN A 372 -10.66 -4.14 54.03
N GLN A 373 -11.24 -3.16 53.33
CA GLN A 373 -11.38 -1.81 53.85
C GLN A 373 -12.30 -1.79 55.06
N PHE A 374 -13.41 -2.54 55.02
CA PHE A 374 -14.34 -2.65 56.15
C PHE A 374 -13.72 -3.40 57.33
N LEU A 375 -13.16 -4.59 57.11
CA LEU A 375 -12.50 -5.41 58.13
C LEU A 375 -11.24 -4.73 58.66
N GLY A 376 -10.48 -4.05 57.81
CA GLY A 376 -9.32 -3.24 58.18
C GLY A 376 -9.74 -2.08 59.07
N LYS A 377 -10.77 -1.31 58.69
CA LYS A 377 -11.33 -0.25 59.55
C LYS A 377 -11.82 -0.79 60.89
N MET A 378 -12.47 -1.96 60.91
CA MET A 378 -12.94 -2.61 62.14
C MET A 378 -11.80 -3.13 63.01
N ALA A 379 -10.82 -3.81 62.41
CA ALA A 379 -9.64 -4.34 63.10
C ALA A 379 -8.75 -3.22 63.62
N ASP A 380 -8.56 -2.15 62.85
CA ASP A 380 -7.81 -0.97 63.23
C ASP A 380 -8.51 -0.21 64.35
N ALA A 381 -9.84 -0.06 64.28
CA ALA A 381 -10.62 0.55 65.37
C ALA A 381 -10.54 -0.28 66.66
N HIS A 382 -10.63 -1.61 66.52
CA HIS A 382 -10.50 -2.53 67.64
C HIS A 382 -9.10 -2.50 68.28
N ALA A 383 -8.05 -2.58 67.46
CA ALA A 383 -6.65 -2.52 67.92
C ALA A 383 -6.32 -1.17 68.55
N PHE A 384 -6.83 -0.07 67.99
CA PHE A 384 -6.65 1.27 68.53
C PHE A 384 -7.31 1.44 69.92
N ILE A 385 -8.53 0.92 70.09
CA ILE A 385 -9.27 1.00 71.36
C ILE A 385 -8.67 0.06 72.42
N GLN A 386 -8.12 -1.10 72.02
CA GLN A 386 -7.31 -1.94 72.90
C GLN A 386 -6.01 -1.25 73.33
N ALA A 387 -5.28 -0.64 72.39
CA ALA A 387 -3.99 0.02 72.67
C ALA A 387 -4.13 1.25 73.58
N THR A 388 -5.27 1.95 73.49
CA THR A 388 -5.58 3.12 74.33
C THR A 388 -6.28 2.75 75.64
N SER A 389 -6.50 1.46 75.91
CA SER A 389 -7.22 0.95 77.09
C SER A 389 -8.64 1.51 77.27
N PHE A 390 -9.25 2.03 76.19
CA PHE A 390 -10.66 2.43 76.18
C PHE A 390 -11.60 1.24 76.03
N SER A 391 -11.11 0.06 75.60
CA SER A 391 -11.90 -1.18 75.69
C SER A 391 -11.96 -1.64 77.13
N THR A 392 -13.17 -1.88 77.62
CA THR A 392 -13.35 -2.81 78.72
C THR A 392 -12.90 -4.19 78.23
N GLN A 393 -12.05 -4.90 78.98
CA GLN A 393 -11.67 -6.31 78.72
C GLN A 393 -12.88 -7.23 78.95
N ASN A 394 -13.97 -7.00 78.23
CA ASN A 394 -15.25 -7.62 78.49
C ASN A 394 -15.41 -8.89 77.65
N GLU A 395 -15.44 -10.03 78.32
CA GLU A 395 -15.64 -11.36 77.75
C GLU A 395 -17.09 -11.62 77.27
N SER A 396 -17.97 -10.61 77.28
CA SER A 396 -19.38 -10.73 76.92
C SER A 396 -19.63 -10.43 75.44
N SER A 397 -20.18 -11.41 74.72
CA SER A 397 -20.53 -11.34 73.29
C SER A 397 -21.56 -10.27 72.92
N PHE A 398 -22.37 -9.79 73.88
CA PHE A 398 -23.32 -8.68 73.65
C PHE A 398 -22.63 -7.31 73.60
N LEU A 399 -21.62 -7.10 74.44
CA LEU A 399 -20.84 -5.86 74.46
C LEU A 399 -19.91 -5.76 73.24
N ALA A 400 -19.42 -6.89 72.73
CA ALA A 400 -18.67 -6.95 71.48
C ALA A 400 -19.48 -6.44 70.27
N ILE A 401 -20.81 -6.63 70.25
CA ILE A 401 -21.69 -6.11 69.18
C ILE A 401 -21.85 -4.58 69.29
N LEU A 402 -21.97 -4.05 70.51
CA LEU A 402 -22.01 -2.60 70.76
C LEU A 402 -20.68 -1.93 70.42
N ASP A 403 -19.56 -2.58 70.74
CA ASP A 403 -18.23 -2.14 70.34
C ASP A 403 -18.07 -2.13 68.81
N LEU A 404 -18.52 -3.18 68.11
CA LEU A 404 -18.53 -3.23 66.65
C LEU A 404 -19.38 -2.11 66.02
N TYR A 405 -20.53 -1.79 66.62
CA TYR A 405 -21.39 -0.67 66.21
C TYR A 405 -20.69 0.68 66.42
N ASN A 406 -20.03 0.86 67.56
CA ASN A 406 -19.28 2.07 67.88
C ASN A 406 -18.04 2.24 66.98
N TYR A 407 -17.35 1.16 66.63
CA TYR A 407 -16.25 1.16 65.65
C TYR A 407 -16.72 1.64 64.28
N GLY A 408 -17.86 1.14 63.82
CA GLY A 408 -18.48 1.58 62.56
C GLY A 408 -18.91 3.05 62.58
N ARG A 409 -19.40 3.56 63.71
CA ARG A 409 -19.89 4.94 63.85
C ARG A 409 -18.77 5.98 64.00
N HIS A 410 -17.67 5.64 64.67
CA HIS A 410 -16.59 6.56 65.03
C HIS A 410 -15.30 6.34 64.23
N HIS A 411 -15.36 5.61 63.11
CA HIS A 411 -14.17 5.23 62.35
C HIS A 411 -13.33 6.42 61.85
N GLU A 412 -13.94 7.55 61.50
CA GLU A 412 -13.23 8.73 60.98
C GLU A 412 -12.37 9.38 62.08
N GLN A 413 -12.95 9.53 63.27
CA GLN A 413 -12.27 10.09 64.44
C GLN A 413 -11.13 9.17 64.91
N ILE A 414 -11.34 7.85 64.86
CA ILE A 414 -10.30 6.86 65.17
C ILE A 414 -9.19 6.91 64.11
N SER A 415 -9.56 7.04 62.83
CA SER A 415 -8.59 7.14 61.74
C SER A 415 -7.77 8.42 61.80
N GLU A 416 -8.38 9.56 62.14
CA GLU A 416 -7.71 10.85 62.33
C GLU A 416 -6.76 10.78 63.53
N LEU A 417 -7.21 10.29 64.68
CA LEU A 417 -6.36 10.18 65.87
C LEU A 417 -5.21 9.18 65.66
N ARG A 418 -5.46 8.09 64.92
CA ARG A 418 -4.40 7.19 64.47
C ARG A 418 -3.41 7.90 63.55
N SER A 419 -3.87 8.69 62.59
CA SER A 419 -2.97 9.45 61.70
C SER A 419 -2.08 10.40 62.51
N ILE A 420 -2.66 11.08 63.50
CA ILE A 420 -1.93 11.92 64.46
C ILE A 420 -0.92 11.08 65.26
N LEU A 421 -1.32 9.95 65.85
CA LEU A 421 -0.41 9.09 66.61
C LEU A 421 0.67 8.45 65.73
N THR A 422 0.33 8.04 64.51
CA THR A 422 1.27 7.44 63.56
C THR A 422 2.26 8.49 63.07
N SER A 423 1.84 9.74 62.83
CA SER A 423 2.77 10.82 62.51
C SER A 423 3.68 11.18 63.69
N LEU A 424 3.17 11.14 64.92
CA LEU A 424 3.97 11.35 66.13
C LEU A 424 4.97 10.21 66.39
N LEU A 425 4.59 8.97 66.05
CA LEU A 425 5.43 7.77 66.20
C LEU A 425 6.23 7.40 64.95
N ALA A 426 6.03 8.08 63.82
CA ALA A 426 6.74 7.84 62.57
C ALA A 426 8.27 7.86 62.74
N PRO A 427 8.86 8.76 63.56
CA PRO A 427 10.29 8.72 63.85
C PRO A 427 10.78 7.45 64.55
N LEU A 428 9.89 6.64 65.12
CA LEU A 428 10.17 5.36 65.78
C LEU A 428 9.84 4.13 64.91
N GLN A 429 9.31 4.35 63.70
CA GLN A 429 8.89 3.28 62.81
C GLN A 429 10.01 2.26 62.50
N PRO A 430 11.27 2.65 62.22
CA PRO A 430 12.32 1.66 61.97
C PRO A 430 12.56 0.70 63.15
N LEU A 431 12.39 1.18 64.38
CA LEU A 431 12.50 0.35 65.57
C LEU A 431 11.33 -0.64 65.67
N TYR A 432 10.12 -0.18 65.39
CA TYR A 432 8.93 -1.03 65.35
C TYR A 432 9.05 -2.14 64.29
N ASP A 433 9.50 -1.78 63.08
CA ASP A 433 9.67 -2.72 61.97
C ASP A 433 10.73 -3.78 62.29
N GLU A 434 11.83 -3.41 62.95
CA GLU A 434 12.84 -4.39 63.41
C GLU A 434 12.26 -5.40 64.39
N TYR A 435 11.48 -4.96 65.38
CA TYR A 435 10.83 -5.89 66.32
C TYR A 435 9.79 -6.78 65.64
N LYS A 436 9.04 -6.23 64.68
CA LYS A 436 8.11 -6.99 63.87
C LYS A 436 8.82 -8.05 63.03
N ASP A 437 9.92 -7.70 62.39
CA ASP A 437 10.72 -8.62 61.58
C ASP A 437 11.31 -9.75 62.43
N ILE A 438 11.83 -9.43 63.61
CA ILE A 438 12.31 -10.42 64.58
C ILE A 438 11.16 -11.34 65.03
N ALA A 439 9.96 -10.80 65.22
CA ALA A 439 8.82 -11.58 65.64
C ALA A 439 8.36 -12.57 64.55
N LEU A 440 8.31 -12.12 63.30
CA LEU A 440 7.74 -12.87 62.17
C LEU A 440 8.74 -13.82 61.49
N TYR A 441 9.99 -13.40 61.30
CA TYR A 441 10.93 -14.08 60.40
C TYR A 441 12.12 -14.73 61.11
N GLU A 442 12.52 -14.24 62.29
CA GLU A 442 13.68 -14.78 63.01
C GLU A 442 13.34 -16.10 63.74
N LYS A 443 13.74 -17.22 63.12
CA LYS A 443 13.54 -18.57 63.66
C LYS A 443 14.60 -18.97 64.69
N ASN A 444 15.78 -18.35 64.67
CA ASN A 444 16.86 -18.67 65.60
C ASN A 444 16.66 -17.92 66.93
N VAL A 445 16.43 -18.67 68.00
CA VAL A 445 16.15 -18.14 69.35
C VAL A 445 17.29 -17.24 69.87
N TYR A 446 18.56 -17.58 69.58
CA TYR A 446 19.70 -16.80 70.03
C TYR A 446 19.80 -15.45 69.30
N MET A 447 19.59 -15.45 67.99
CA MET A 447 19.58 -14.21 67.19
C MET A 447 18.38 -13.34 67.54
N LYS A 448 17.22 -13.97 67.80
CA LYS A 448 16.02 -13.30 68.29
C LYS A 448 16.27 -12.58 69.61
N ALA A 449 16.91 -13.23 70.58
CA ALA A 449 17.29 -12.62 71.84
C ALA A 449 18.29 -11.47 71.64
N PHE A 450 19.36 -11.71 70.88
CA PHE A 450 20.41 -10.70 70.62
C PHE A 450 19.86 -9.44 69.93
N ARG A 451 19.11 -9.60 68.84
CA ARG A 451 18.53 -8.49 68.08
C ARG A 451 17.44 -7.73 68.86
N SER A 452 16.73 -8.40 69.77
CA SER A 452 15.73 -7.74 70.64
C SER A 452 16.36 -6.99 71.81
N ILE A 453 17.47 -7.50 72.37
CA ILE A 453 18.08 -6.96 73.59
C ILE A 453 18.96 -5.74 73.30
N ILE A 454 19.70 -5.71 72.18
CA ILE A 454 20.61 -4.59 71.87
C ILE A 454 19.92 -3.23 71.82
N PRO A 455 18.78 -3.06 71.12
CA PRO A 455 18.06 -1.79 71.11
C PRO A 455 17.61 -1.35 72.52
N ILE A 456 17.21 -2.31 73.37
CA ILE A 456 16.82 -2.06 74.76
C ILE A 456 18.04 -1.61 75.58
N LEU A 457 19.18 -2.30 75.45
CA LEU A 457 20.42 -1.95 76.14
C LEU A 457 20.92 -0.56 75.74
N LEU A 458 20.81 -0.18 74.46
CA LEU A 458 21.15 1.17 74.00
C LEU A 458 20.22 2.23 74.63
N THR A 459 18.92 1.98 74.64
CA THR A 459 17.93 2.89 75.27
C THR A 459 18.24 3.06 76.76
N VAL A 460 18.43 1.96 77.49
CA VAL A 460 18.75 1.95 78.92
C VAL A 460 20.11 2.62 79.18
N GLY A 461 21.12 2.36 78.34
CA GLY A 461 22.44 2.98 78.45
C GLY A 461 22.40 4.49 78.28
N VAL A 462 21.62 5.00 77.31
CA VAL A 462 21.41 6.46 77.12
C VAL A 462 20.67 7.06 78.31
N ILE A 463 19.63 6.39 78.81
CA ILE A 463 18.91 6.83 80.01
C ILE A 463 19.89 6.92 81.18
N ILE A 464 20.64 5.86 81.49
CA ILE A 464 21.62 5.86 82.59
C ILE A 464 22.67 6.96 82.39
N ALA A 465 23.16 7.17 81.17
CA ALA A 465 24.15 8.23 80.89
C ALA A 465 23.57 9.64 81.14
N ILE A 466 22.35 9.91 80.70
CA ILE A 466 21.67 11.21 80.93
C ILE A 466 21.35 11.39 82.41
N PHE A 467 20.95 10.32 83.11
CA PHE A 467 20.70 10.32 84.55
C PHE A 467 21.99 10.54 85.35
N ALA A 468 23.08 9.88 84.98
CA ALA A 468 24.38 10.07 85.62
C ALA A 468 24.88 11.50 85.38
N LEU A 469 24.71 12.04 84.16
CA LEU A 469 25.08 13.41 83.82
C LEU A 469 24.25 14.43 84.61
N THR A 470 22.93 14.25 84.68
CA THR A 470 22.06 15.13 85.47
C THR A 470 22.30 14.98 86.97
N ALA A 471 22.54 13.77 87.48
CA ALA A 471 22.94 13.55 88.86
C ALA A 471 24.27 14.24 89.18
N LEU A 472 25.25 14.23 88.27
CA LEU A 472 26.55 14.91 88.42
C LEU A 472 26.42 16.45 88.36
N LEU A 473 25.47 16.97 87.58
CA LEU A 473 25.17 18.40 87.48
C LEU A 473 24.29 18.91 88.65
N LEU A 474 23.43 18.05 89.21
CA LEU A 474 22.46 18.38 90.25
C LEU A 474 22.90 17.97 91.66
N THR A 475 23.97 17.18 91.81
CA THR A 475 24.55 16.80 93.11
C THR A 475 24.82 18.01 94.02
N PRO A 476 25.26 19.18 93.51
CA PRO A 476 25.46 20.37 94.35
C PRO A 476 24.16 21.03 94.82
N LEU A 477 23.00 20.72 94.22
CA LEU A 477 21.74 21.44 94.39
C LEU A 477 20.70 20.72 95.27
N ALA A 478 20.95 19.47 95.69
CA ALA A 478 20.09 18.67 96.57
C ALA A 478 18.59 18.71 96.20
N LEU A 479 18.27 18.75 94.91
CA LEU A 479 16.89 18.78 94.42
C LEU A 479 16.20 17.40 94.57
N PRO A 480 14.89 17.38 94.87
CA PRO A 480 14.17 16.15 95.17
C PRO A 480 13.92 15.27 93.94
N GLU A 481 13.53 14.02 94.21
CA GLU A 481 13.23 12.92 93.28
C GLU A 481 12.34 13.31 92.07
N LEU A 482 11.55 14.38 92.18
CA LEU A 482 10.71 14.92 91.12
C LEU A 482 11.51 15.42 89.90
N ALA A 483 12.73 15.93 90.11
CA ALA A 483 13.63 16.34 89.02
C ALA A 483 14.05 15.15 88.15
N PHE A 484 14.17 13.96 88.73
CA PHE A 484 14.49 12.74 87.99
C PHE A 484 13.33 12.31 87.08
N THR A 485 12.06 12.51 87.50
CA THR A 485 10.89 12.25 86.64
C THR A 485 10.82 13.20 85.45
N VAL A 486 11.18 14.48 85.65
CA VAL A 486 11.22 15.50 84.58
C VAL A 486 12.33 15.22 83.57
N VAL A 487 13.46 14.65 84.01
CA VAL A 487 14.57 14.24 83.13
C VAL A 487 14.28 12.88 82.45
N PHE A 488 13.51 12.00 83.09
CA PHE A 488 13.20 10.67 82.58
C PHE A 488 12.53 10.69 81.21
N ILE A 489 11.51 11.52 81.03
CA ILE A 489 10.73 11.56 79.79
C ILE A 489 11.60 12.01 78.60
N PRO A 490 12.35 13.13 78.67
CA PRO A 490 13.32 13.50 77.63
C PRO A 490 14.42 12.45 77.42
N ALA A 491 14.96 11.86 78.49
CA ALA A 491 15.99 10.83 78.39
C ALA A 491 15.49 9.57 77.67
N LEU A 492 14.24 9.18 77.91
CA LEU A 492 13.58 8.06 77.24
C LEU A 492 13.33 8.38 75.76
N LEU A 493 12.86 9.58 75.43
CA LEU A 493 12.68 10.01 74.03
C LEU A 493 14.01 10.05 73.26
N ILE A 494 15.08 10.58 73.87
CA ILE A 494 16.43 10.60 73.28
C ILE A 494 16.96 9.17 73.14
N GLY A 495 16.79 8.33 74.16
CA GLY A 495 17.19 6.92 74.12
C GLY A 495 16.48 6.13 73.01
N LEU A 496 15.18 6.34 72.83
CA LEU A 496 14.42 5.76 71.73
C LEU A 496 14.86 6.31 70.38
N ALA A 497 15.11 7.62 70.25
CA ALA A 497 15.59 8.22 69.01
C ALA A 497 16.97 7.70 68.59
N VAL A 498 17.91 7.59 69.54
CA VAL A 498 19.26 7.02 69.30
C VAL A 498 19.14 5.56 68.87
N THR A 499 18.30 4.79 69.54
CA THR A 499 18.06 3.38 69.22
C THR A 499 17.44 3.21 67.84
N THR A 500 16.46 4.04 67.48
CA THR A 500 15.88 4.05 66.14
C THR A 500 16.92 4.41 65.08
N LYS A 501 17.78 5.39 65.35
CA LYS A 501 18.88 5.74 64.45
C LYS A 501 19.88 4.60 64.29
N TYR A 502 20.20 3.89 65.38
CA TYR A 502 21.04 2.68 65.33
C TYR A 502 20.42 1.62 64.41
N VAL A 503 19.12 1.31 64.57
CA VAL A 503 18.43 0.32 63.73
C VAL A 503 18.42 0.75 62.27
N SER A 504 18.13 2.03 61.98
CA SER A 504 18.19 2.57 60.62
C SER A 504 19.58 2.42 60.01
N VAL A 505 20.64 2.86 60.70
CA VAL A 505 22.02 2.75 60.20
C VAL A 505 22.42 1.29 60.00
N LYS A 506 22.06 0.40 60.92
CA LYS A 506 22.30 -1.04 60.80
C LYS A 506 21.61 -1.62 59.56
N ASN A 507 20.35 -1.25 59.32
CA ASN A 507 19.58 -1.71 58.16
C ASN A 507 20.16 -1.16 56.85
N ASP A 508 20.59 0.10 56.84
CA ASP A 508 21.25 0.73 55.69
C ASP A 508 22.58 0.02 55.38
N ILE A 509 23.40 -0.25 56.40
CA ILE A 509 24.65 -1.01 56.23
C ILE A 509 24.36 -2.42 55.70
N TYR A 510 23.37 -3.12 56.26
CA TYR A 510 22.99 -4.44 55.80
C TYR A 510 22.54 -4.42 54.34
N LYS A 511 21.70 -3.45 53.96
CA LYS A 511 21.24 -3.25 52.58
C LYS A 511 22.41 -2.95 51.65
N SER A 512 23.29 -2.01 51.99
CA SER A 512 24.46 -1.67 51.18
C SER A 512 25.44 -2.84 51.05
N LEU A 513 25.67 -3.62 52.10
CA LEU A 513 26.51 -4.83 52.03
C LEU A 513 25.88 -5.89 51.13
N ARG A 514 24.55 -6.05 51.20
CA ARG A 514 23.80 -6.97 50.35
C ARG A 514 23.86 -6.55 48.89
N GLU A 515 23.62 -5.28 48.59
CA GLU A 515 23.72 -4.72 47.25
C GLU A 515 25.16 -4.81 46.71
N TRP A 516 26.17 -4.54 47.55
CA TRP A 516 27.57 -4.73 47.17
C TRP A 516 27.91 -6.18 46.83
N TYR A 517 27.39 -7.14 47.60
CA TYR A 517 27.66 -8.57 47.38
C TYR A 517 26.96 -9.12 46.12
N TYR A 518 25.70 -8.73 45.89
CA TYR A 518 24.90 -9.23 44.76
C TYR A 518 24.97 -8.33 43.49
N GLY A 519 25.49 -7.11 43.61
CA GLY A 519 25.66 -6.14 42.52
C GLY A 519 24.62 -5.02 42.50
N ASP A 520 23.33 -5.35 42.63
CA ASP A 520 22.22 -4.38 42.61
C ASP A 520 21.04 -4.88 43.47
N SER A 521 20.08 -4.00 43.80
CA SER A 521 18.90 -4.31 44.62
C SER A 521 17.98 -5.37 43.99
N PHE A 522 18.05 -5.55 42.66
CA PHE A 522 17.27 -6.54 41.90
C PHE A 522 18.09 -7.76 41.44
N GLU A 523 19.37 -7.83 41.83
CA GLU A 523 20.22 -9.01 41.59
C GLU A 523 20.21 -10.00 42.76
N ILE A 524 19.47 -9.69 43.82
CA ILE A 524 19.26 -10.57 44.97
C ILE A 524 18.42 -11.81 44.60
N PRO A 525 18.58 -12.95 45.32
CA PRO A 525 17.90 -14.20 45.00
C PRO A 525 16.37 -14.12 44.84
N GLU A 526 15.72 -13.19 45.55
CA GLU A 526 14.27 -12.97 45.50
C GLU A 526 13.76 -12.41 44.17
N PHE A 527 14.65 -11.85 43.35
CA PHE A 527 14.35 -11.34 42.02
C PHE A 527 15.02 -12.16 40.91
N GLN A 528 15.71 -13.27 41.24
CA GLN A 528 16.32 -14.14 40.24
C GLN A 528 15.29 -15.15 39.69
N VAL A 529 15.54 -15.64 38.47
CA VAL A 529 14.70 -16.69 37.88
C VAL A 529 14.80 -17.97 38.71
N ASN A 530 13.66 -18.53 39.10
CA ASN A 530 13.60 -19.77 39.87
C ASN A 530 12.99 -20.94 39.09
N GLN A 531 13.00 -22.14 39.68
CA GLN A 531 12.50 -23.37 39.04
C GLN A 531 11.03 -23.29 38.64
N ARG A 532 10.21 -22.56 39.39
CA ARG A 532 8.79 -22.35 39.08
C ARG A 532 8.63 -21.52 37.80
N MET A 533 9.38 -20.43 37.68
CA MET A 533 9.40 -19.62 36.47
C MET A 533 9.94 -20.39 35.26
N LEU A 534 11.02 -21.16 35.45
CA LEU A 534 11.55 -22.04 34.39
C LEU A 534 10.51 -23.06 33.94
N SER A 535 9.73 -23.61 34.87
CA SER A 535 8.65 -24.57 34.56
C SER A 535 7.45 -23.92 33.85
N ALA A 536 7.21 -22.62 34.07
CA ALA A 536 6.10 -21.89 33.47
C ALA A 536 6.44 -21.29 32.10
N PHE A 537 7.69 -20.86 31.87
CA PHE A 537 8.07 -20.05 30.71
C PHE A 537 9.25 -20.63 29.89
N GLY A 538 10.06 -21.52 30.45
CA GLY A 538 11.38 -21.86 29.90
C GLY A 538 12.45 -20.81 30.22
N GLU A 539 13.71 -21.12 29.94
CA GLU A 539 14.87 -20.31 30.39
C GLU A 539 14.89 -18.88 29.83
N GLU A 540 14.79 -18.74 28.49
CA GLU A 540 14.88 -17.44 27.82
C GLU A 540 13.71 -16.51 28.19
N LYS A 541 12.48 -17.01 28.14
CA LYS A 541 11.28 -16.21 28.45
C LYS A 541 11.17 -15.89 29.93
N ALA A 542 11.57 -16.79 30.83
CA ALA A 542 11.59 -16.49 32.26
C ALA A 542 12.52 -15.31 32.57
N GLN A 543 13.67 -15.22 31.89
CA GLN A 543 14.58 -14.08 32.03
C GLN A 543 13.97 -12.79 31.45
N GLN A 544 13.27 -12.86 30.32
CA GLN A 544 12.54 -11.69 29.78
C GLN A 544 11.45 -11.20 30.74
N VAL A 545 10.68 -12.11 31.34
CA VAL A 545 9.67 -11.77 32.36
C VAL A 545 10.32 -11.10 33.56
N ARG A 546 11.44 -11.63 34.07
CA ARG A 546 12.20 -10.99 35.15
C ARG A 546 12.59 -9.57 34.77
N ASN A 547 13.25 -9.39 33.62
CA ASN A 547 13.73 -8.09 33.19
C ASN A 547 12.57 -7.09 33.07
N PHE A 548 11.44 -7.49 32.49
CA PHE A 548 10.24 -6.67 32.41
C PHE A 548 9.73 -6.20 33.78
N TYR A 549 9.54 -7.09 34.75
CA TYR A 549 9.06 -6.72 36.08
C TYR A 549 10.07 -5.85 36.84
N VAL A 550 11.37 -6.14 36.72
CA VAL A 550 12.43 -5.32 37.31
C VAL A 550 12.43 -3.91 36.73
N ASP A 551 12.31 -3.76 35.41
CA ASP A 551 12.25 -2.45 34.76
C ASP A 551 11.03 -1.64 35.20
N GLU A 552 9.86 -2.27 35.30
CA GLU A 552 8.63 -1.62 35.77
C GLU A 552 8.72 -1.21 37.26
N LEU A 553 9.35 -2.02 38.11
CA LEU A 553 9.61 -1.66 39.51
C LEU A 553 10.62 -0.51 39.62
N LYS A 554 11.70 -0.52 38.83
CA LYS A 554 12.67 0.58 38.75
C LYS A 554 12.01 1.89 38.30
N LYS A 555 11.09 1.85 37.32
CA LYS A 555 10.29 3.03 36.94
C LYS A 555 9.50 3.59 38.12
N CYS A 556 8.85 2.73 38.90
CA CYS A 556 8.12 3.17 40.08
C CYS A 556 9.04 3.81 41.13
N ASP A 557 10.24 3.26 41.33
CA ASP A 557 11.22 3.79 42.28
C ASP A 557 11.76 5.17 41.82
N VAL A 558 12.03 5.36 40.52
CA VAL A 558 12.42 6.67 39.96
C VAL A 558 11.34 7.72 40.17
N LEU A 559 10.07 7.38 39.91
CA LEU A 559 8.95 8.29 40.16
C LEU A 559 8.82 8.63 41.65
N GLU A 560 9.02 7.67 42.55
CA GLU A 560 8.95 7.90 43.99
C GLU A 560 10.08 8.81 44.51
N VAL A 561 11.29 8.69 43.94
CA VAL A 561 12.39 9.62 44.23
C VAL A 561 12.01 11.04 43.81
N ALA A 562 11.48 11.21 42.60
CA ALA A 562 11.04 12.51 42.10
C ALA A 562 9.94 13.14 42.99
N TYR A 563 8.97 12.34 43.46
CA TYR A 563 7.96 12.81 44.42
C TYR A 563 8.56 13.14 45.78
N SER A 564 9.51 12.35 46.26
CA SER A 564 10.17 12.57 47.55
C SER A 564 11.01 13.85 47.56
N GLU A 565 11.67 14.16 46.45
CA GLU A 565 12.41 15.41 46.25
C GLU A 565 11.46 16.63 46.23
N LYS A 566 10.36 16.56 45.48
CA LYS A 566 9.31 17.59 45.50
C LYS A 566 8.71 17.79 46.89
N HIS A 567 8.55 16.69 47.65
CA HIS A 567 8.02 16.73 49.01
C HIS A 567 8.98 17.43 49.97
N ALA A 568 10.28 17.13 49.87
CA ALA A 568 11.32 17.79 50.66
C ALA A 568 11.39 19.31 50.38
N GLN A 569 11.05 19.74 49.17
CA GLN A 569 10.98 21.14 48.77
C GLN A 569 9.65 21.82 49.16
N GLY A 570 8.65 21.06 49.61
CA GLY A 570 7.33 21.58 50.00
C GLY A 570 6.42 21.99 48.83
N ILE A 571 6.67 21.45 47.61
CA ILE A 571 6.01 21.88 46.35
C ILE A 571 5.00 20.83 45.85
N LEU A 572 4.55 19.87 46.67
CA LEU A 572 3.56 18.89 46.18
C LEU A 572 2.19 19.56 45.95
N SER A 573 1.72 19.49 44.71
CA SER A 573 0.32 19.76 44.38
C SER A 573 -0.58 18.58 44.79
N GLN A 574 -1.89 18.80 44.89
CA GLN A 574 -2.84 17.71 45.14
C GLN A 574 -2.80 16.64 44.03
N GLU A 575 -2.55 17.05 42.79
CA GLU A 575 -2.36 16.15 41.65
C GLU A 575 -1.12 15.27 41.82
N ASP A 576 0.01 15.84 42.25
CA ASP A 576 1.22 15.07 42.56
C ASP A 576 0.99 14.05 43.70
N ILE A 577 0.18 14.41 44.72
CA ILE A 577 -0.17 13.50 45.82
C ILE A 577 -0.95 12.30 45.30
N ASP A 578 -1.91 12.53 44.40
CA ASP A 578 -2.75 11.47 43.88
C ASP A 578 -1.99 10.58 42.88
N LEU A 579 -1.14 11.16 42.02
CA LEU A 579 -0.21 10.40 41.17
C LEU A 579 0.80 9.58 41.98
N ARG A 580 1.30 10.11 43.11
CA ARG A 580 2.16 9.34 44.03
C ARG A 580 1.42 8.16 44.64
N LYS A 581 0.17 8.35 45.09
CA LYS A 581 -0.66 7.23 45.61
C LYS A 581 -0.88 6.16 44.54
N GLU A 582 -1.12 6.54 43.29
CA GLU A 582 -1.25 5.61 42.18
C GLU A 582 0.05 4.84 41.90
N ASN A 583 1.20 5.53 41.91
CA ASN A 583 2.51 4.90 41.77
C ASN A 583 2.78 3.89 42.89
N ILE A 584 2.49 4.23 44.14
CA ILE A 584 2.62 3.33 45.30
C ILE A 584 1.72 2.09 45.11
N LYS A 585 0.46 2.28 44.70
CA LYS A 585 -0.46 1.17 44.40
C LYS A 585 0.07 0.27 43.28
N ARG A 586 0.57 0.85 42.18
CA ARG A 586 1.18 0.12 41.06
C ARG A 586 2.36 -0.72 41.53
N ARG A 587 3.27 -0.12 42.30
CA ARG A 587 4.44 -0.80 42.88
C ARG A 587 4.05 -1.97 43.77
N TYR A 588 3.06 -1.80 44.66
CA TYR A 588 2.54 -2.91 45.47
C TYR A 588 1.95 -4.02 44.60
N GLN A 589 1.20 -3.65 43.57
CA GLN A 589 0.59 -4.63 42.69
C GLN A 589 1.66 -5.44 41.92
N LEU A 590 2.69 -4.80 41.38
CA LEU A 590 3.80 -5.47 40.71
C LEU A 590 4.54 -6.43 41.65
N ASN A 591 4.72 -6.04 42.93
CA ASN A 591 5.33 -6.93 43.93
C ASN A 591 4.43 -8.14 44.25
N LEU A 592 3.11 -7.98 44.31
CA LEU A 592 2.17 -9.09 44.52
C LEU A 592 2.13 -10.02 43.31
N GLU A 593 2.15 -9.48 42.09
CA GLU A 593 2.23 -10.26 40.86
C GLU A 593 3.56 -11.03 40.78
N TRP A 594 4.67 -10.37 41.09
CA TRP A 594 5.98 -11.03 41.18
C TRP A 594 5.96 -12.16 42.20
N TYR A 595 5.38 -11.95 43.38
CA TYR A 595 5.20 -13.01 44.38
C TYR A 595 4.35 -14.17 43.84
N ASP A 596 3.23 -13.90 43.16
CA ASP A 596 2.36 -14.93 42.57
C ASP A 596 3.09 -15.76 41.49
N ILE A 597 3.93 -15.11 40.68
CA ILE A 597 4.74 -15.73 39.63
C ILE A 597 5.90 -16.53 40.23
N HIS A 598 6.66 -15.93 41.15
CA HIS A 598 7.92 -16.45 41.65
C HIS A 598 7.76 -17.35 42.89
N SER A 599 7.05 -16.90 43.92
CA SER A 599 7.14 -17.48 45.28
C SER A 599 5.86 -18.15 45.79
N ASN A 600 4.71 -17.92 45.15
CA ASN A 600 3.42 -18.44 45.62
C ASN A 600 3.23 -19.92 45.27
N ASN A 601 3.58 -20.80 46.21
CA ASN A 601 3.42 -22.25 46.05
C ASN A 601 1.96 -22.72 45.99
N ASP A 602 1.02 -21.92 46.48
CA ASP A 602 -0.41 -22.26 46.51
C ASP A 602 -1.10 -22.00 45.16
N LEU A 603 -0.51 -21.14 44.32
CA LEU A 603 -0.97 -20.88 42.95
C LEU A 603 -0.36 -21.90 41.98
N ASN A 604 -1.12 -22.37 40.99
CA ASN A 604 -0.56 -23.26 39.96
C ASN A 604 0.42 -22.49 39.06
N TYR A 605 1.60 -23.06 38.76
CA TYR A 605 2.59 -22.42 37.88
C TYR A 605 2.03 -22.09 36.48
N ARG A 606 1.01 -22.82 36.02
CA ARG A 606 0.30 -22.57 34.75
C ARG A 606 -0.48 -21.25 34.72
N GLN A 607 -0.76 -20.64 35.87
CA GLN A 607 -1.44 -19.34 35.96
C GLN A 607 -0.45 -18.17 35.84
N ALA A 608 0.86 -18.41 36.01
CA ALA A 608 1.86 -17.36 35.90
C ALA A 608 1.87 -16.69 34.51
N PRO A 609 1.79 -17.42 33.37
CA PRO A 609 1.67 -16.79 32.05
C PRO A 609 0.46 -15.89 31.88
N VAL A 610 -0.68 -16.25 32.48
CA VAL A 610 -1.91 -15.44 32.42
C VAL A 610 -1.71 -14.11 33.15
N ILE A 611 -1.11 -14.13 34.35
CA ILE A 611 -0.79 -12.91 35.12
C ILE A 611 0.16 -11.99 34.33
N VAL A 612 1.19 -12.56 33.70
CA VAL A 612 2.13 -11.80 32.87
C VAL A 612 1.45 -11.22 31.64
N ALA A 613 0.64 -12.01 30.92
CA ALA A 613 -0.08 -11.57 29.73
C ALA A 613 -1.05 -10.43 30.04
N GLU A 614 -1.81 -10.52 31.15
CA GLU A 614 -2.69 -9.45 31.60
C GLU A 614 -1.93 -8.16 31.92
N ARG A 615 -0.77 -8.27 32.60
CA ARG A 615 0.08 -7.12 32.91
C ARG A 615 0.65 -6.48 31.64
N LEU A 616 1.16 -7.28 30.70
CA LEU A 616 1.68 -6.78 29.42
C LEU A 616 0.59 -6.09 28.60
N GLN A 617 -0.62 -6.65 28.58
CA GLN A 617 -1.77 -6.03 27.94
C GLN A 617 -2.11 -4.68 28.59
N HIS A 618 -2.18 -4.61 29.92
CA HIS A 618 -2.45 -3.37 30.65
C HIS A 618 -1.38 -2.31 30.37
N CYS A 619 -0.10 -2.67 30.40
CA CYS A 619 0.99 -1.73 30.08
C CYS A 619 0.93 -1.28 28.62
N SER A 620 0.66 -2.19 27.67
CA SER A 620 0.48 -1.84 26.25
C SER A 620 -0.66 -0.86 26.05
N ASP A 621 -1.76 -1.05 26.77
CA ASP A 621 -2.96 -0.21 26.73
C ASP A 621 -2.73 1.18 27.33
N GLU A 622 -1.96 1.29 28.42
CA GLU A 622 -1.53 2.58 28.98
C GLU A 622 -0.59 3.34 28.03
N GLU A 623 0.44 2.66 27.53
CA GLU A 623 1.42 3.24 26.59
C GLU A 623 0.74 3.64 25.27
N TYR A 624 -0.23 2.87 24.78
CA TYR A 624 -1.00 3.23 23.59
C TYR A 624 -1.91 4.44 23.80
N LYS A 625 -2.52 4.59 24.98
CA LYS A 625 -3.25 5.82 25.33
C LYS A 625 -2.34 7.02 25.37
N GLU A 626 -1.12 6.85 25.89
CA GLU A 626 -0.13 7.93 25.92
C GLU A 626 0.35 8.28 24.51
N LEU A 627 0.61 7.29 23.66
CA LEU A 627 0.88 7.47 22.24
C LEU A 627 -0.20 8.31 21.55
N GLN A 628 -1.48 8.02 21.79
CA GLN A 628 -2.59 8.78 21.22
C GLN A 628 -2.61 10.25 21.69
N LYS A 629 -2.26 10.52 22.95
CA LYS A 629 -2.15 11.89 23.45
C LYS A 629 -0.99 12.62 22.81
N ILE A 630 0.18 11.98 22.73
CA ILE A 630 1.38 12.55 22.13
C ILE A 630 1.15 12.87 20.65
N ILE A 631 0.58 11.94 19.87
CA ILE A 631 0.22 12.16 18.47
C ILE A 631 -0.70 13.37 18.32
N LYS A 632 -1.71 13.53 19.19
CA LYS A 632 -2.59 14.71 19.17
C LYS A 632 -1.83 16.01 19.48
N SER A 633 -0.91 15.97 20.44
CA SER A 633 -0.10 17.14 20.81
C SER A 633 0.91 17.52 19.72
N GLU A 634 1.47 16.54 19.01
CA GLU A 634 2.48 16.74 17.96
C GLU A 634 1.85 16.98 16.57
N SER A 635 0.53 16.78 16.40
CA SER A 635 -0.15 16.88 15.10
C SER A 635 0.09 18.21 14.39
N GLU A 636 0.13 19.33 15.11
CA GLU A 636 0.37 20.65 14.49
C GLU A 636 1.82 20.79 14.01
N SER A 637 2.78 20.24 14.76
CA SER A 637 4.19 20.22 14.35
C SER A 637 4.42 19.33 13.12
N ILE A 638 3.73 18.19 13.06
CA ILE A 638 3.75 17.31 11.88
C ILE A 638 3.17 18.05 10.68
N ARG A 639 2.03 18.73 10.85
CA ARG A 639 1.40 19.52 9.79
C ARG A 639 2.31 20.61 9.25
N GLN A 640 3.01 21.35 10.12
CA GLN A 640 3.97 22.37 9.71
C GLN A 640 5.12 21.78 8.88
N SER A 641 5.66 20.64 9.31
CA SER A 641 6.75 19.96 8.59
C SER A 641 6.30 19.45 7.22
N VAL A 642 5.07 18.92 7.13
CA VAL A 642 4.46 18.51 5.85
C VAL A 642 4.22 19.70 4.92
N ALA A 643 3.82 20.85 5.47
CA ALA A 643 3.66 22.08 4.70
C ALA A 643 5.00 22.62 4.18
N GLU A 644 6.09 22.51 4.97
CA GLU A 644 7.45 22.84 4.54
C GLU A 644 7.93 21.93 3.40
N VAL A 645 7.76 20.61 3.51
CA VAL A 645 8.05 19.66 2.42
C VAL A 645 7.28 20.02 1.15
N THR A 646 5.99 20.34 1.29
CA THR A 646 5.13 20.70 0.15
C THR A 646 5.56 22.03 -0.47
N HIS A 647 6.00 22.99 0.35
CA HIS A 647 6.56 24.27 -0.09
C HIS A 647 7.86 24.08 -0.86
N ASP A 648 8.77 23.24 -0.39
CA ASP A 648 10.05 22.96 -1.05
C ASP A 648 9.84 22.19 -2.37
N ILE A 649 8.87 21.29 -2.44
CA ILE A 649 8.43 20.65 -3.70
C ILE A 649 7.91 21.72 -4.66
N LYS A 650 7.07 22.64 -4.18
CA LYS A 650 6.53 23.74 -4.98
C LYS A 650 7.63 24.66 -5.50
N GLU A 651 8.57 25.08 -4.67
CA GLU A 651 9.70 25.93 -5.07
C GLU A 651 10.55 25.21 -6.12
N THR A 652 10.89 23.94 -5.91
CA THR A 652 11.67 23.14 -6.87
C THR A 652 10.94 22.99 -8.22
N ILE A 653 9.63 22.78 -8.25
CA ILE A 653 8.89 22.68 -9.51
C ILE A 653 8.72 24.07 -10.16
N THR A 654 8.46 25.12 -9.38
CA THR A 654 8.13 26.47 -9.89
C THR A 654 9.35 27.28 -10.31
N GLU A 655 10.45 27.21 -9.57
CA GLU A 655 11.68 27.95 -9.87
C GLU A 655 12.35 27.38 -11.12
N HIS A 656 12.42 26.06 -11.24
CA HIS A 656 12.98 25.40 -12.42
C HIS A 656 12.11 25.57 -13.66
N THR A 657 10.79 25.71 -13.51
CA THR A 657 9.89 26.05 -14.63
C THR A 657 10.00 27.51 -15.07
N LYS A 658 10.32 28.44 -14.17
CA LYS A 658 10.64 29.85 -14.52
C LYS A 658 12.03 29.98 -15.14
N GLY A 659 13.06 29.36 -14.54
CA GLY A 659 14.46 29.45 -14.99
C GLY A 659 14.75 28.72 -16.31
N ALA A 660 14.01 27.67 -16.66
CA ALA A 660 14.18 26.98 -17.95
C ALA A 660 13.80 27.84 -19.16
N ARG A 661 12.91 28.84 -19.01
CA ARG A 661 12.58 29.77 -20.10
C ARG A 661 13.73 30.71 -20.45
N GLU A 662 14.62 31.01 -19.49
CA GLU A 662 15.75 31.94 -19.68
C GLU A 662 17.06 31.21 -20.02
N LEU A 663 17.31 30.00 -19.48
CA LEU A 663 18.59 29.29 -19.63
C LEU A 663 18.72 28.42 -20.88
N VAL A 664 17.61 27.92 -21.45
CA VAL A 664 17.64 27.09 -22.66
C VAL A 664 18.03 27.91 -23.90
N GLU A 665 17.82 29.24 -23.88
CA GLU A 665 18.21 30.15 -24.96
C GLU A 665 19.69 30.59 -24.91
N GLU A 666 20.36 30.55 -23.74
CA GLU A 666 21.71 31.11 -23.58
C GLU A 666 22.88 30.11 -23.65
N LYS A 667 22.71 28.83 -23.26
CA LYS A 667 23.87 27.92 -23.04
C LYS A 667 23.83 26.56 -23.74
N GLY A 668 22.72 26.14 -24.33
CA GLY A 668 22.63 24.89 -25.10
C GLY A 668 22.86 23.58 -24.31
N GLU A 669 23.00 23.64 -22.99
CA GLU A 669 23.14 22.48 -22.10
C GLU A 669 21.96 22.38 -21.13
N ALA A 670 21.46 21.17 -20.93
CA ALA A 670 20.39 20.87 -19.97
C ALA A 670 20.89 21.06 -18.52
N PRO A 671 20.33 22.00 -17.75
CA PRO A 671 20.70 22.20 -16.34
C PRO A 671 20.32 20.98 -15.47
N THR A 672 21.03 20.79 -14.35
CA THR A 672 20.72 19.74 -13.37
C THR A 672 19.65 20.21 -12.38
N ILE A 673 18.71 19.34 -12.01
CA ILE A 673 17.75 19.61 -10.94
C ILE A 673 18.52 19.81 -9.64
N LYS A 674 18.29 20.93 -8.98
CA LYS A 674 18.77 21.22 -7.64
C LYS A 674 17.53 21.36 -6.78
N ALA A 675 17.24 20.37 -5.96
CA ALA A 675 16.13 20.48 -5.03
C ALA A 675 16.41 21.61 -4.03
N HIS A 676 15.38 22.39 -3.76
CA HIS A 676 15.40 23.38 -2.69
C HIS A 676 15.24 22.65 -1.37
N TYR A 677 16.18 22.85 -0.47
CA TYR A 677 16.18 22.25 0.85
C TYR A 677 16.24 23.35 1.90
N ARG A 678 15.22 23.43 2.75
CA ARG A 678 15.34 24.13 4.03
C ARG A 678 15.54 23.08 5.10
N TYR A 679 16.68 23.11 5.79
CA TYR A 679 16.95 22.18 6.89
C TYR A 679 15.89 22.33 7.99
N GLY A 680 14.87 21.47 7.98
CA GLY A 680 14.03 21.17 9.11
C GLY A 680 14.58 19.91 9.78
N LEU A 681 15.14 20.02 10.98
CA LEU A 681 15.37 18.83 11.79
C LEU A 681 14.02 18.37 12.31
N PHE A 682 13.22 17.66 11.50
CA PHE A 682 12.11 16.89 12.03
C PHE A 682 12.71 15.77 12.89
N THR A 683 12.90 16.06 14.19
CA THR A 683 13.30 15.06 15.16
C THR A 683 12.25 13.96 15.20
N PRO A 684 12.65 12.69 15.34
CA PRO A 684 11.68 11.60 15.45
C PRO A 684 10.68 11.95 16.55
N PRO A 685 9.36 11.98 16.24
CA PRO A 685 8.35 12.42 17.18
C PRO A 685 8.43 11.57 18.44
N GLN A 686 8.12 12.13 19.61
CA GLN A 686 8.07 11.36 20.84
C GLN A 686 7.14 10.16 20.69
N ALA A 687 6.12 10.29 19.84
CA ALA A 687 5.25 9.21 19.41
C ALA A 687 6.01 7.96 18.91
N LEU A 688 7.15 8.07 18.22
CA LEU A 688 7.90 6.90 17.74
C LEU A 688 8.54 6.10 18.88
N LYS A 689 9.05 6.78 19.91
CA LYS A 689 9.63 6.10 21.08
C LYS A 689 8.57 5.32 21.84
N VAL A 690 7.41 5.93 22.02
CA VAL A 690 6.27 5.29 22.70
C VAL A 690 5.69 4.18 21.83
N LYS A 691 5.56 4.38 20.51
CA LYS A 691 5.14 3.34 19.56
C LYS A 691 6.06 2.12 19.61
N ALA A 692 7.37 2.30 19.55
CA ALA A 692 8.32 1.20 19.62
C ALA A 692 8.18 0.40 20.92
N ARG A 693 7.92 1.09 22.04
CA ARG A 693 7.64 0.44 23.33
C ARG A 693 6.33 -0.34 23.31
N VAL A 694 5.26 0.20 22.73
CA VAL A 694 3.98 -0.54 22.58
C VAL A 694 4.20 -1.78 21.72
N GLU A 695 4.90 -1.66 20.59
CA GLU A 695 5.21 -2.79 19.70
C GLU A 695 6.03 -3.87 20.41
N GLU A 696 7.03 -3.49 21.21
CA GLU A 696 7.81 -4.41 22.05
C GLU A 696 6.91 -5.19 23.03
N LEU A 697 6.03 -4.51 23.76
CA LEU A 697 5.13 -5.13 24.74
C LEU A 697 4.11 -6.07 24.07
N VAL A 698 3.56 -5.67 22.93
CA VAL A 698 2.61 -6.47 22.16
C VAL A 698 3.27 -7.71 21.57
N ASN A 699 4.48 -7.57 21.01
CA ASN A 699 5.25 -8.70 20.49
C ASN A 699 5.57 -9.67 21.62
N PHE A 700 6.04 -9.18 22.76
CA PHE A 700 6.32 -10.01 23.92
C PHE A 700 5.08 -10.78 24.43
N ASN A 701 3.92 -10.12 24.50
CA ASN A 701 2.67 -10.79 24.87
C ASN A 701 2.28 -11.87 23.85
N SER A 702 2.45 -11.62 22.55
CA SER A 702 2.17 -12.61 21.51
C SER A 702 3.06 -13.85 21.62
N GLU A 703 4.36 -13.66 21.89
CA GLU A 703 5.33 -14.75 22.07
C GLU A 703 5.05 -15.63 23.28
N LEU A 704 4.45 -15.07 24.33
CA LEU A 704 4.02 -15.82 25.52
C LEU A 704 2.79 -16.70 25.23
N ASN A 705 1.81 -16.18 24.47
CA ASN A 705 0.59 -16.92 24.13
C ASN A 705 0.81 -18.10 23.16
N PHE A 706 1.85 -18.06 22.32
CA PHE A 706 2.22 -19.21 21.46
C PHE A 706 2.87 -20.38 22.22
N ALA A 707 3.34 -20.18 23.47
CA ALA A 707 3.93 -21.26 24.27
C ALA A 707 2.93 -22.02 25.13
N THR A 708 1.68 -21.53 25.24
CA THR A 708 0.60 -22.18 25.97
C THR A 708 -0.33 -23.03 25.08
N GLY A 709 -0.05 -23.09 23.78
CA GLY A 709 -0.79 -23.87 22.77
C GLY A 709 -0.30 -25.30 22.61
#